data_AF-A0A2P6VIS0-F1
#
_entry.id   AF-A0A2P6VIS0-F1
#
_cell.length_a   1.000
_cell.length_b   1.000
_cell.length_c   1.000
_cell.angle_alpha   90.00
_cell.angle_beta   90.00
_cell.angle_gamma   90.00
#
_symmetry.space_group_name_H-M   'P 1'
#
loop_
_entity.id
_entity.type
_entity.pdbx_description
1 polymer ?
#
loop_
_entity_poly.entity_id
_entity_poly.type
_entity_poly.pdbx_seq_one_letter_code
_entity_poly.pdbx_strand_id
1 'polypeptide(L)'
;MSSRPKRSHKAPERFGAFASPEAQEVEELEEAAPLKRGRRAVAVDSESEGELAAGQPSEEEEESEGSGQEDEEEERRAARRPAKRPRAAAAAAVEVYVPAPPAEPRPRGDMLSLLFACPALIDALLEADGLRTISLVARDAANLAVALGVSGAEAAPLWRQMARRCEPGLGADANAEQVRAAILRGIRGDIARKEVVNKSTAQGEFRLTQKELGALPFTTRPNPLFHDAPSVKMYNKLEVLAVAHRKHGSAAGLAAAKAAAGVKSAKATQTRKSNEEARKQRMEEALASAGLPGSRSHAHSDHRPLIKAFVKHNKGTPASVVAAIKKHKVQEAAIAERRGKLTVGLRNEGLLDELWRPPAQAYVLGDTKQSVAQVAAMLRAEKEARERQRSVGALLAAEGLQDYRFRVPSLLRAFVSDGEGSAEAVVAEARARRATDEACTARRTAIFARLEAEGLQGRRSEDSVQAYIRSGEGSEEEVVAAARAAAAATAAAAQARDARRTRMTDLLAAEGLQRYAIGYEAPALWSYITSGEGSEEAALAAAREAAAANEALQARERGLLARLQAEGIAECHRVGVPAVHRFVSRGEGSEEAAAAAVREAAQRAQQREARCASVTAALAAVGQTYASLRWHVPALEAYVRTGEGSEAAVLAAARRVWQVDANRRERQELVDAALAAEGLQMFRGFPWEANSRDKYVQYGEGSVEGVVAAARKRHDEEGPMAEWRAKVEAEHAAMAAAEELFDEEEAEHEAMAAGLFDDDDEDWHEDD
;
A
#
# COMPACT_ATOMS: atom_id res chain seq x y z
N MET A 1 6.45 -42.27 -15.67
CA MET A 1 5.41 -41.76 -16.59
C MET A 1 4.66 -40.63 -15.92
N SER A 2 4.80 -39.41 -16.43
CA SER A 2 4.33 -38.16 -15.82
C SER A 2 3.77 -37.28 -16.93
N SER A 3 2.46 -37.04 -16.91
CA SER A 3 1.77 -36.15 -17.83
C SER A 3 1.19 -34.96 -17.08
N ARG A 4 1.88 -33.82 -17.15
CA ARG A 4 1.32 -32.50 -16.83
C ARG A 4 1.22 -31.68 -18.12
N PRO A 5 0.06 -31.08 -18.44
CA PRO A 5 -0.07 -30.27 -19.63
C PRO A 5 0.51 -28.88 -19.43
N LYS A 6 1.25 -28.39 -20.43
CA LYS A 6 1.82 -27.04 -20.52
C LYS A 6 0.72 -26.04 -20.89
N ARG A 7 0.60 -24.95 -20.13
CA ARG A 7 -0.19 -23.75 -20.50
C ARG A 7 0.63 -22.88 -21.45
N SER A 8 0.06 -22.52 -22.60
CA SER A 8 0.60 -21.54 -23.53
C SER A 8 0.13 -20.13 -23.16
N HIS A 9 1.06 -19.21 -22.94
CA HIS A 9 0.76 -17.78 -22.81
C HIS A 9 0.92 -17.11 -24.17
N LYS A 10 -0.16 -16.48 -24.64
CA LYS A 10 -0.19 -15.61 -25.83
C LYS A 10 0.28 -14.21 -25.41
N ALA A 11 1.30 -13.69 -26.09
CA ALA A 11 1.75 -12.31 -25.93
C ALA A 11 0.95 -11.37 -26.86
N PRO A 12 0.67 -10.11 -26.47
CA PRO A 12 0.03 -9.14 -27.34
C PRO A 12 1.03 -8.42 -28.27
N GLU A 13 0.64 -8.29 -29.53
CA GLU A 13 1.34 -7.55 -30.58
C GLU A 13 1.38 -6.05 -30.26
N ARG A 14 2.56 -5.45 -30.42
CA ARG A 14 2.78 -4.01 -30.30
C ARG A 14 2.54 -3.33 -31.66
N PHE A 15 1.61 -2.39 -31.70
CA PHE A 15 1.48 -1.45 -32.81
C PHE A 15 2.60 -0.40 -32.78
N GLY A 16 3.13 -0.14 -33.98
CA GLY A 16 4.32 0.64 -34.26
C GLY A 16 4.18 2.16 -34.15
N ALA A 17 5.34 2.77 -34.26
CA ALA A 17 5.66 4.17 -34.00
C ALA A 17 5.20 5.16 -35.08
N PHE A 18 5.11 6.41 -34.64
CA PHE A 18 5.02 7.65 -35.39
C PHE A 18 6.18 7.84 -36.38
N ALA A 19 5.87 8.32 -37.59
CA ALA A 19 6.68 9.29 -38.33
C ALA A 19 5.80 10.12 -39.27
N SER A 20 6.02 11.42 -39.28
CA SER A 20 5.44 12.44 -40.18
C SER A 20 6.63 13.11 -40.93
N PRO A 21 6.43 14.10 -41.81
CA PRO A 21 6.14 13.94 -43.25
C PRO A 21 7.23 14.60 -44.13
N GLU A 22 7.32 14.27 -45.43
CA GLU A 22 7.83 15.20 -46.45
C GLU A 22 7.55 14.72 -47.89
N ALA A 23 6.98 15.65 -48.69
CA ALA A 23 7.10 15.86 -50.14
C ALA A 23 6.72 14.74 -51.14
N GLN A 24 5.64 14.92 -51.91
CA GLN A 24 5.68 15.45 -53.29
C GLN A 24 4.29 15.42 -53.98
N GLU A 25 4.10 16.40 -54.84
CA GLU A 25 2.91 16.80 -55.61
C GLU A 25 2.48 15.77 -56.67
N VAL A 26 1.20 15.81 -57.09
CA VAL A 26 0.73 16.09 -58.48
C VAL A 26 -0.76 15.67 -58.67
N GLU A 27 -1.55 16.68 -59.09
CA GLU A 27 -2.77 16.72 -59.96
C GLU A 27 -4.00 15.81 -59.72
N GLU A 28 -5.17 16.41 -59.41
CA GLU A 28 -6.37 16.64 -60.28
C GLU A 28 -7.43 15.53 -60.09
N LEU A 29 -8.76 15.69 -60.05
CA LEU A 29 -9.73 16.76 -60.32
C LEU A 29 -11.09 16.33 -59.68
N GLU A 30 -12.00 17.31 -59.53
CA GLU A 30 -13.47 17.23 -59.55
C GLU A 30 -14.36 16.86 -58.33
N GLU A 31 -15.08 17.90 -57.89
CA GLU A 31 -16.52 18.02 -57.59
C GLU A 31 -17.34 16.82 -57.06
N ALA A 32 -17.98 16.99 -55.89
CA ALA A 32 -19.44 17.28 -55.77
C ALA A 32 -19.97 17.11 -54.33
N ALA A 33 -21.02 17.87 -54.03
CA ALA A 33 -21.64 18.15 -52.72
C ALA A 33 -22.51 16.99 -52.12
N PRO A 34 -23.03 17.13 -50.87
CA PRO A 34 -23.42 16.01 -50.01
C PRO A 34 -24.93 15.68 -50.00
N LEU A 35 -25.28 14.43 -49.74
CA LEU A 35 -26.66 13.98 -49.51
C LEU A 35 -26.85 13.33 -48.14
N LYS A 36 -27.73 13.96 -47.34
CA LYS A 36 -28.38 13.40 -46.15
C LYS A 36 -29.34 12.28 -46.57
N ARG A 37 -29.37 11.15 -45.84
CA ARG A 37 -30.51 10.23 -45.82
C ARG A 37 -30.78 9.72 -44.41
N GLY A 38 -32.00 9.97 -43.95
CA GLY A 38 -32.56 9.39 -42.73
C GLY A 38 -32.96 7.94 -42.92
N ARG A 39 -33.14 7.24 -41.79
CA ARG A 39 -33.75 5.91 -41.76
C ARG A 39 -35.11 5.96 -41.08
N ARG A 40 -36.09 5.46 -41.82
CA ARG A 40 -37.50 5.26 -41.48
C ARG A 40 -37.65 3.86 -40.88
N ALA A 41 -38.62 3.75 -39.98
CA ALA A 41 -39.09 2.52 -39.36
C ALA A 41 -39.62 1.49 -40.37
N VAL A 42 -39.50 0.20 -40.02
CA VAL A 42 -40.30 -0.90 -40.56
C VAL A 42 -40.72 -1.78 -39.38
N ALA A 43 -42.03 -1.85 -39.17
CA ALA A 43 -42.71 -2.90 -38.44
C ALA A 43 -43.21 -3.93 -39.49
N VAL A 44 -43.09 -5.23 -39.21
CA VAL A 44 -44.04 -6.27 -39.65
C VAL A 44 -43.98 -7.43 -38.65
N ASP A 45 -45.17 -7.85 -38.25
CA ASP A 45 -45.58 -8.96 -37.41
C ASP A 45 -45.15 -10.35 -37.89
N SER A 46 -44.95 -11.27 -36.95
CA SER A 46 -45.32 -12.68 -37.15
C SER A 46 -45.56 -13.36 -35.81
N GLU A 47 -46.79 -13.83 -35.69
CA GLU A 47 -47.36 -14.63 -34.61
C GLU A 47 -46.69 -16.02 -34.60
N SER A 48 -46.29 -16.50 -33.42
CA SER A 48 -46.35 -17.92 -33.10
C SER A 48 -46.37 -18.11 -31.58
N GLU A 49 -47.33 -18.92 -31.15
CA GLU A 49 -47.63 -19.32 -29.79
C GLU A 49 -46.54 -20.24 -29.22
N GLY A 50 -46.37 -20.27 -27.89
CA GLY A 50 -45.62 -21.34 -27.23
C GLY A 50 -44.96 -20.98 -25.90
N GLU A 51 -45.73 -21.09 -24.82
CA GLU A 51 -45.37 -21.62 -23.49
C GLU A 51 -44.09 -21.22 -22.72
N LEU A 52 -44.36 -20.73 -21.49
CA LEU A 52 -43.72 -21.05 -20.18
C LEU A 52 -42.21 -20.74 -20.03
N ALA A 53 -41.83 -19.63 -19.39
CA ALA A 53 -41.80 -19.35 -17.94
C ALA A 53 -40.53 -19.82 -17.20
N ALA A 54 -39.89 -18.83 -16.54
CA ALA A 54 -38.80 -18.87 -15.56
C ALA A 54 -37.41 -19.29 -16.10
N GLY A 55 -36.34 -18.52 -15.96
CA GLY A 55 -36.05 -17.48 -14.96
C GLY A 55 -34.74 -17.86 -14.24
N GLN A 56 -33.61 -17.64 -14.89
CA GLN A 56 -32.29 -17.56 -14.26
C GLN A 56 -31.50 -16.44 -14.96
N PRO A 57 -30.97 -15.46 -14.21
CA PRO A 57 -29.74 -14.81 -14.61
C PRO A 57 -28.59 -15.23 -13.69
N SER A 58 -27.49 -15.48 -14.39
CA SER A 58 -26.14 -15.72 -13.92
C SER A 58 -25.55 -14.54 -13.16
N GLU A 59 -24.57 -14.90 -12.34
CA GLU A 59 -23.53 -14.06 -11.74
C GLU A 59 -22.93 -13.08 -12.75
N GLU A 60 -22.70 -11.84 -12.31
CA GLU A 60 -21.58 -11.03 -12.78
C GLU A 60 -21.22 -9.98 -11.70
N GLU A 61 -19.91 -9.92 -11.47
CA GLU A 61 -19.21 -9.05 -10.54
C GLU A 61 -19.27 -7.59 -11.01
N GLU A 62 -19.56 -6.64 -10.12
CA GLU A 62 -19.25 -5.23 -10.36
C GLU A 62 -18.49 -4.66 -9.16
N GLU A 63 -17.16 -4.54 -9.35
CA GLU A 63 -16.30 -3.62 -8.64
C GLU A 63 -16.73 -2.18 -8.97
N SER A 64 -17.40 -1.52 -8.02
CA SER A 64 -17.80 -0.12 -8.15
C SER A 64 -16.68 0.79 -7.64
N GLU A 65 -15.79 1.20 -8.55
CA GLU A 65 -14.95 2.38 -8.37
C GLU A 65 -15.82 3.64 -8.53
N GLY A 66 -16.07 4.31 -7.41
CA GLY A 66 -16.67 5.64 -7.36
C GLY A 66 -15.72 6.70 -7.92
N SER A 67 -15.75 6.90 -9.24
CA SER A 67 -15.18 8.07 -9.90
C SER A 67 -16.29 9.02 -10.35
N GLY A 68 -16.08 10.31 -10.11
CA GLY A 68 -17.09 11.35 -10.25
C GLY A 68 -17.50 11.61 -11.70
N GLN A 69 -18.78 11.38 -11.98
CA GLN A 69 -19.53 12.05 -13.04
C GLN A 69 -20.55 12.98 -12.37
N GLU A 70 -20.13 14.19 -12.02
CA GLU A 70 -21.04 15.28 -11.59
C GLU A 70 -21.07 16.46 -12.60
N ASP A 71 -20.61 16.26 -13.85
CA ASP A 71 -20.60 17.33 -14.88
C ASP A 71 -21.59 17.12 -16.06
N GLU A 72 -22.43 16.07 -16.06
CA GLU A 72 -23.42 15.85 -17.15
C GLU A 72 -24.90 15.99 -16.74
N GLU A 73 -25.21 16.16 -15.44
CA GLU A 73 -26.61 16.27 -14.98
C GLU A 73 -27.14 17.72 -14.88
N GLU A 74 -26.29 18.73 -15.08
CA GLU A 74 -26.70 20.16 -15.02
C GLU A 74 -27.31 20.67 -16.34
N GLU A 75 -27.13 19.96 -17.46
CA GLU A 75 -27.66 20.38 -18.77
C GLU A 75 -29.13 19.95 -19.02
N ARG A 76 -29.65 18.97 -18.26
CA ARG A 76 -31.05 18.48 -18.42
C ARG A 76 -32.10 19.22 -17.59
N ARG A 77 -31.71 20.16 -16.72
CA ARG A 77 -32.67 20.96 -15.91
C ARG A 77 -32.98 22.37 -16.46
N ALA A 78 -32.50 22.71 -17.66
CA ALA A 78 -32.76 24.00 -18.28
C ALA A 78 -34.18 24.18 -18.88
N ALA A 79 -35.03 23.16 -18.90
CA ALA A 79 -36.32 23.18 -19.59
C ALA A 79 -37.54 23.35 -18.65
N ARG A 80 -37.55 24.38 -17.80
CA ARG A 80 -38.78 24.97 -17.19
C ARG A 80 -38.42 26.21 -16.34
N ARG A 81 -38.32 27.37 -17.00
CA ARG A 81 -38.34 28.67 -16.32
C ARG A 81 -39.75 29.27 -16.41
N PRO A 82 -40.39 29.66 -15.30
CA PRO A 82 -41.56 30.55 -15.36
C PRO A 82 -41.13 31.98 -15.71
N ALA A 83 -42.01 32.67 -16.43
CA ALA A 83 -41.80 34.00 -16.98
C ALA A 83 -41.40 35.05 -15.92
N LYS A 84 -40.37 35.84 -16.24
CA LYS A 84 -39.91 36.99 -15.45
C LYS A 84 -40.98 38.09 -15.47
N ARG A 85 -41.49 38.46 -14.29
CA ARG A 85 -42.08 39.78 -14.05
C ARG A 85 -40.97 40.84 -14.04
N PRO A 86 -41.15 42.01 -14.67
CA PRO A 86 -40.25 43.13 -14.49
C PRO A 86 -40.53 43.76 -13.13
N ARG A 87 -39.53 43.83 -12.25
CA ARG A 87 -39.62 44.62 -11.02
C ARG A 87 -38.68 45.81 -11.15
N ALA A 88 -39.28 46.98 -10.95
CA ALA A 88 -38.76 48.30 -11.17
C ALA A 88 -37.46 48.62 -10.41
N ALA A 89 -36.73 49.55 -11.00
CA ALA A 89 -35.56 50.24 -10.50
C ALA A 89 -35.79 50.89 -9.12
N ALA A 90 -34.80 50.74 -8.24
CA ALA A 90 -34.49 51.68 -7.17
C ALA A 90 -33.11 51.32 -6.59
N ALA A 91 -32.05 51.75 -7.25
CA ALA A 91 -30.75 51.96 -6.61
C ALA A 91 -30.07 53.11 -7.36
N ALA A 92 -30.00 54.25 -6.69
CA ALA A 92 -29.42 55.49 -7.17
C ALA A 92 -27.97 55.25 -7.61
N ALA A 93 -27.71 55.42 -8.90
CA ALA A 93 -26.37 55.58 -9.42
C ALA A 93 -25.89 56.96 -8.99
N VAL A 94 -24.96 56.99 -8.03
CA VAL A 94 -24.01 58.09 -7.97
C VAL A 94 -23.15 57.93 -9.22
N GLU A 95 -23.46 58.68 -10.27
CA GLU A 95 -22.56 58.85 -11.41
C GLU A 95 -21.25 59.44 -10.88
N VAL A 96 -20.29 58.57 -10.61
CA VAL A 96 -18.90 58.97 -10.43
C VAL A 96 -18.48 59.57 -11.77
N TYR A 97 -18.44 60.91 -11.83
CA TYR A 97 -17.92 61.65 -12.97
C TYR A 97 -16.49 61.20 -13.23
N VAL A 98 -16.30 60.35 -14.25
CA VAL A 98 -15.00 60.03 -14.81
C VAL A 98 -14.80 61.02 -15.97
N PRO A 99 -13.98 62.08 -15.80
CA PRO A 99 -13.71 63.01 -16.89
C PRO A 99 -13.14 62.24 -18.09
N ALA A 100 -13.55 62.65 -19.30
CA ALA A 100 -13.05 62.05 -20.54
C ALA A 100 -11.51 62.08 -20.55
N PRO A 101 -10.84 60.98 -20.94
CA PRO A 101 -9.39 60.94 -20.97
C PRO A 101 -8.87 62.07 -21.87
N PRO A 102 -7.87 62.85 -21.42
CA PRO A 102 -7.32 63.94 -22.22
C PRO A 102 -6.80 63.39 -23.56
N ALA A 103 -7.02 64.13 -24.65
CA ALA A 103 -6.72 63.71 -26.02
C ALA A 103 -5.23 63.45 -26.29
N GLU A 104 -4.35 63.90 -25.40
CA GLU A 104 -2.92 63.66 -25.47
C GLU A 104 -2.47 62.86 -24.23
N PRO A 105 -1.70 61.77 -24.40
CA PRO A 105 -1.12 61.05 -23.28
C PRO A 105 -0.19 62.00 -22.54
N ARG A 106 -0.56 62.39 -21.32
CA ARG A 106 0.31 63.21 -20.46
C ARG A 106 1.69 62.54 -20.38
N PRO A 107 2.79 63.32 -20.45
CA PRO A 107 4.13 62.76 -20.34
C PRO A 107 4.24 62.01 -19.01
N ARG A 108 4.87 60.83 -19.03
CA ARG A 108 4.98 59.94 -17.86
C ARG A 108 5.56 60.63 -16.62
N GLY A 109 6.39 61.66 -16.81
CA GLY A 109 6.93 62.52 -15.74
C GLY A 109 5.87 63.31 -14.96
N ASP A 110 4.73 63.65 -15.56
CA ASP A 110 3.64 64.39 -14.89
C ASP A 110 2.87 63.51 -13.91
N MET A 111 2.69 62.21 -14.23
CA MET A 111 2.02 61.28 -13.31
C MET A 111 2.84 61.03 -12.06
N LEU A 112 4.17 60.97 -12.18
CA LEU A 112 5.08 60.86 -11.03
C LEU A 112 5.06 62.13 -10.19
N SER A 113 5.11 63.28 -10.85
CA SER A 113 5.04 64.58 -10.18
C SER A 113 3.71 64.75 -9.43
N LEU A 114 2.60 64.27 -9.98
CA LEU A 114 1.28 64.23 -9.32
C LEU A 114 1.22 63.26 -8.13
N LEU A 115 1.81 62.07 -8.26
CA LEU A 115 1.90 61.08 -7.18
C LEU A 115 2.72 61.63 -6.00
N PHE A 116 3.85 62.27 -6.30
CA PHE A 116 4.73 62.87 -5.28
C PHE A 116 4.22 64.20 -4.73
N ALA A 117 3.44 64.96 -5.50
CA ALA A 117 2.73 66.15 -5.02
C ALA A 117 1.58 65.82 -4.05
N CYS A 118 1.14 64.56 -4.00
CA CYS A 118 0.07 64.08 -3.11
C CYS A 118 0.55 62.96 -2.17
N PRO A 119 1.29 63.26 -1.09
CA PRO A 119 1.76 62.26 -0.12
C PRO A 119 0.65 61.36 0.46
N ALA A 120 -0.56 61.91 0.61
CA ALA A 120 -1.73 61.16 1.07
C ALA A 120 -2.14 60.02 0.12
N LEU A 121 -1.93 60.19 -1.20
CA LEU A 121 -2.20 59.14 -2.18
C LEU A 121 -1.17 58.00 -2.07
N ILE A 122 0.10 58.36 -1.82
CA ILE A 122 1.16 57.38 -1.54
C ILE A 122 0.85 56.64 -0.24
N ASP A 123 0.38 57.35 0.79
CA ASP A 123 -0.01 56.74 2.07
C ASP A 123 -1.18 55.75 1.92
N ALA A 124 -2.17 56.07 1.10
CA ALA A 124 -3.31 55.18 0.80
C ALA A 124 -2.90 53.96 -0.04
N LEU A 125 -2.00 54.16 -1.02
CA LEU A 125 -1.44 53.07 -1.83
C LEU A 125 -0.59 52.12 -0.98
N LEU A 126 0.17 52.67 -0.03
CA LEU A 126 1.02 51.90 0.87
C LEU A 126 0.29 51.39 2.11
N GLU A 127 -1.00 51.69 2.28
CA GLU A 127 -1.79 51.31 3.47
C GLU A 127 -1.84 49.80 3.60
N ALA A 128 -1.14 49.29 4.62
CA ALA A 128 -1.26 47.91 5.01
C ALA A 128 -2.66 47.73 5.61
N ASP A 129 -3.47 46.90 4.97
CA ASP A 129 -4.70 46.41 5.56
C ASP A 129 -4.49 44.95 5.99
N GLY A 130 -5.51 44.35 6.63
CA GLY A 130 -5.44 42.95 7.05
C GLY A 130 -5.19 41.94 5.90
N LEU A 131 -5.20 42.38 4.63
CA LEU A 131 -4.89 41.56 3.45
C LEU A 131 -3.56 41.92 2.79
N ARG A 132 -3.20 43.21 2.74
CA ARG A 132 -1.97 43.75 2.16
C ARG A 132 -0.90 43.79 3.24
N THR A 133 -0.19 42.67 3.39
CA THR A 133 1.00 42.64 4.24
C THR A 133 2.10 43.53 3.67
N ILE A 134 3.10 43.85 4.49
CA ILE A 134 4.23 44.70 4.09
C ILE A 134 4.90 44.18 2.80
N SER A 135 4.98 42.87 2.60
CA SER A 135 5.56 42.29 1.37
C SER A 135 4.67 42.46 0.14
N LEU A 136 3.34 42.46 0.28
CA LEU A 136 2.43 42.75 -0.83
C LEU A 136 2.48 44.23 -1.19
N VAL A 137 2.47 45.11 -0.19
CA VAL A 137 2.65 46.55 -0.40
C VAL A 137 3.98 46.84 -1.12
N ALA A 138 5.07 46.14 -0.73
CA ALA A 138 6.36 46.22 -1.41
C ALA A 138 6.28 45.86 -2.89
N ARG A 139 5.59 44.73 -3.18
CA ARG A 139 5.42 44.19 -4.53
C ARG A 139 4.60 45.14 -5.38
N ASP A 140 3.52 45.70 -4.84
CA ASP A 140 2.65 46.63 -5.53
C ASP A 140 3.37 47.96 -5.80
N ALA A 141 4.15 48.47 -4.83
CA ALA A 141 4.99 49.65 -5.02
C ALA A 141 6.07 49.44 -6.11
N ALA A 142 6.68 48.25 -6.15
CA ALA A 142 7.64 47.89 -7.20
C ALA A 142 6.96 47.80 -8.58
N ASN A 143 5.80 47.15 -8.66
CA ASN A 143 5.04 47.05 -9.91
C ASN A 143 4.58 48.42 -10.41
N LEU A 144 4.19 49.32 -9.50
CA LEU A 144 3.85 50.70 -9.81
C LEU A 144 5.06 51.46 -10.38
N ALA A 145 6.23 51.34 -9.74
CA ALA A 145 7.47 51.95 -10.22
C ALA A 145 7.85 51.43 -11.63
N VAL A 146 7.69 50.13 -11.89
CA VAL A 146 7.93 49.53 -13.22
C VAL A 146 6.92 50.05 -14.25
N ALA A 147 5.63 50.07 -13.90
CA ALA A 147 4.57 50.52 -14.81
C ALA A 147 4.72 52.01 -15.19
N LEU A 148 5.23 52.83 -14.27
CA LEU A 148 5.52 54.24 -14.50
C LEU A 148 6.88 54.47 -15.17
N GLY A 149 7.71 53.42 -15.34
CA GLY A 149 9.03 53.49 -15.98
C GLY A 149 10.06 54.26 -15.16
N VAL A 150 9.91 54.29 -13.83
CA VAL A 150 10.67 55.12 -12.91
C VAL A 150 12.00 54.46 -12.60
N SER A 151 13.10 55.21 -12.73
CA SER A 151 14.40 54.75 -12.25
C SER A 151 14.43 54.73 -10.71
N GLY A 152 15.32 53.91 -10.12
CA GLY A 152 15.38 53.75 -8.65
C GLY A 152 15.58 55.06 -7.87
N ALA A 153 16.21 56.06 -8.49
CA ALA A 153 16.42 57.39 -7.90
C ALA A 153 15.13 58.24 -7.91
N GLU A 154 14.35 58.19 -8.99
CA GLU A 154 13.10 58.93 -9.14
C GLU A 154 11.98 58.37 -8.24
N ALA A 155 12.04 57.09 -7.86
CA ALA A 155 11.12 56.47 -6.91
C ALA A 155 11.53 56.65 -5.43
N ALA A 156 12.59 57.40 -5.13
CA ALA A 156 13.12 57.55 -3.77
C ALA A 156 12.08 58.01 -2.71
N PRO A 157 11.14 58.93 -2.99
CA PRO A 157 10.12 59.32 -2.00
C PRO A 157 9.17 58.16 -1.64
N LEU A 158 8.74 57.37 -2.64
CA LEU A 158 7.92 56.17 -2.45
C LEU A 158 8.63 55.14 -1.56
N TRP A 159 9.90 54.87 -1.86
CA TRP A 159 10.71 53.94 -1.08
C TRP A 159 10.98 54.43 0.34
N ARG A 160 11.28 55.72 0.54
CA ARG A 160 11.44 56.31 1.89
C ARG A 160 10.17 56.16 2.72
N GLN A 161 9.01 56.42 2.14
CA GLN A 161 7.73 56.30 2.83
C GLN A 161 7.42 54.86 3.21
N MET A 162 7.70 53.91 2.31
CA MET A 162 7.60 52.49 2.61
C MET A 162 8.58 52.05 3.71
N ALA A 163 9.82 52.54 3.68
CA ALA A 163 10.83 52.24 4.69
C ALA A 163 10.44 52.75 6.08
N ARG A 164 9.86 53.95 6.19
CA ARG A 164 9.31 54.46 7.46
C ARG A 164 8.17 53.59 8.01
N ARG A 165 7.41 52.91 7.16
CA ARG A 165 6.39 51.95 7.61
C ARG A 165 6.98 50.64 8.11
N CYS A 166 8.09 50.21 7.49
CA CYS A 166 8.83 49.04 7.95
C CYS A 166 9.59 49.33 9.26
N GLU A 167 10.06 50.56 9.43
CA GLU A 167 10.87 51.02 10.57
C GLU A 167 10.46 52.46 10.96
N PRO A 168 9.48 52.64 11.87
CA PRO A 168 8.94 53.96 12.23
C PRO A 168 9.97 54.96 12.77
N GLY A 169 11.11 54.49 13.28
CA GLY A 169 12.23 55.31 13.74
C GLY A 169 13.18 55.80 12.65
N LEU A 170 12.93 55.46 11.37
CA LEU A 170 13.81 55.84 10.27
C LEU A 170 13.72 57.35 9.98
N GLY A 171 14.82 58.07 10.23
CA GLY A 171 14.91 59.51 10.07
C GLY A 171 14.63 60.00 8.64
N ALA A 172 14.24 61.27 8.49
CA ALA A 172 13.91 61.85 7.19
C ALA A 172 15.12 61.91 6.23
N ASP A 173 16.31 62.03 6.79
CA ASP A 173 17.58 62.12 6.07
C ASP A 173 18.20 60.73 5.78
N ALA A 174 17.44 59.65 5.97
CA ALA A 174 17.93 58.31 5.72
C ALA A 174 18.41 58.15 4.28
N ASN A 175 19.63 57.65 4.14
CA ASN A 175 20.24 57.40 2.83
C ASN A 175 19.55 56.21 2.12
N ALA A 176 19.81 56.05 0.82
CA ALA A 176 19.16 55.00 0.02
C ALA A 176 19.43 53.58 0.55
N GLU A 177 20.60 53.35 1.15
CA GLU A 177 20.96 52.05 1.73
C GLU A 177 20.16 51.72 2.99
N GLN A 178 19.97 52.71 3.88
CA GLN A 178 19.16 52.58 5.09
C GLN A 178 17.68 52.34 4.74
N VAL A 179 17.15 53.07 3.75
CA VAL A 179 15.80 52.88 3.21
C VAL A 179 15.62 51.45 2.68
N ARG A 180 16.57 50.97 1.87
CA ARG A 180 16.55 49.61 1.32
C ARG A 180 16.66 48.55 2.43
N ALA A 181 17.53 48.75 3.41
CA ALA A 181 17.73 47.82 4.53
C ALA A 181 16.47 47.69 5.39
N ALA A 182 15.80 48.81 5.71
CA ALA A 182 14.55 48.83 6.45
C ALA A 182 13.43 48.06 5.72
N ILE A 183 13.26 48.32 4.41
CA ILE A 183 12.29 47.59 3.57
C ILE A 183 12.59 46.09 3.55
N LEU A 184 13.84 45.71 3.30
CA LEU A 184 14.22 44.29 3.26
C LEU A 184 14.01 43.60 4.62
N ARG A 185 14.24 44.31 5.72
CA ARG A 185 13.97 43.81 7.08
C ARG A 185 12.47 43.59 7.28
N GLY A 186 11.63 44.55 6.90
CA GLY A 186 10.16 44.43 6.93
C GLY A 186 9.65 43.24 6.10
N ILE A 187 10.13 43.10 4.86
CA ILE A 187 9.78 41.98 3.97
C ILE A 187 10.26 40.63 4.53
N ARG A 188 11.43 40.57 5.19
CA ARG A 188 11.92 39.33 5.82
C ARG A 188 11.16 38.97 7.09
N GLY A 189 10.69 39.98 7.82
CA GLY A 189 9.87 39.84 9.03
C GLY A 189 8.40 39.50 8.75
N ASP A 190 7.92 39.69 7.52
CA ASP A 190 6.55 39.38 7.15
C ASP A 190 6.25 37.88 7.25
N ILE A 191 5.43 37.54 8.25
CA ILE A 191 5.03 36.18 8.61
C ILE A 191 4.36 35.47 7.43
N ALA A 192 3.58 36.19 6.60
CA ALA A 192 2.83 35.59 5.50
C ALA A 192 3.73 34.98 4.42
N ARG A 193 5.01 35.37 4.33
CA ARG A 193 5.96 34.75 3.38
C ARG A 193 6.38 33.33 3.76
N LYS A 194 6.40 33.04 5.07
CA LYS A 194 6.86 31.76 5.63
C LYS A 194 5.69 30.79 5.86
N GLU A 195 4.49 31.33 6.04
CA GLU A 195 3.30 30.52 6.27
C GLU A 195 2.75 29.90 4.98
N VAL A 196 2.33 28.64 5.11
CA VAL A 196 1.58 27.92 4.09
C VAL A 196 0.19 27.59 4.64
N VAL A 197 -0.83 27.74 3.80
CA VAL A 197 -2.22 27.45 4.13
C VAL A 197 -2.74 26.32 3.25
N ASN A 198 -3.48 25.39 3.84
CA ASN A 198 -4.09 24.30 3.08
C ASN A 198 -5.27 24.82 2.23
N LYS A 199 -5.72 24.01 1.27
CA LYS A 199 -6.86 24.33 0.40
C LYS A 199 -8.12 24.73 1.19
N SER A 200 -8.48 24.01 2.24
CA SER A 200 -9.69 24.28 3.04
C SER A 200 -9.62 25.61 3.78
N THR A 201 -8.47 25.96 4.35
CA THR A 201 -8.23 27.24 5.01
C THR A 201 -8.29 28.37 3.98
N ALA A 202 -7.67 28.19 2.81
CA ALA A 202 -7.74 29.17 1.73
C ALA A 202 -9.19 29.44 1.26
N GLN A 203 -10.00 28.40 1.11
CA GLN A 203 -11.42 28.52 0.73
C GLN A 203 -12.30 29.07 1.86
N GLY A 204 -12.02 28.71 3.12
CA GLY A 204 -12.78 29.13 4.29
C GLY A 204 -12.47 30.55 4.73
N GLU A 205 -11.19 30.81 5.05
CA GLU A 205 -10.73 32.07 5.62
C GLU A 205 -10.53 33.18 4.59
N PHE A 206 -10.20 32.86 3.34
CA PHE A 206 -9.96 33.88 2.31
C PHE A 206 -11.05 33.89 1.22
N ARG A 207 -12.04 33.00 1.34
CA ARG A 207 -13.19 32.87 0.42
C ARG A 207 -12.75 32.75 -1.04
N LEU A 208 -11.65 32.03 -1.27
CA LEU A 208 -11.15 31.76 -2.60
C LEU A 208 -11.84 30.54 -3.21
N THR A 209 -12.05 30.55 -4.53
CA THR A 209 -12.60 29.42 -5.27
C THR A 209 -11.50 28.43 -5.67
N GLN A 210 -11.88 27.20 -6.04
CA GLN A 210 -10.90 26.23 -6.56
C GLN A 210 -10.22 26.72 -7.84
N LYS A 211 -10.93 27.47 -8.69
CA LYS A 211 -10.36 28.09 -9.90
C LYS A 211 -9.29 29.13 -9.56
N GLU A 212 -9.55 29.96 -8.55
CA GLU A 212 -8.60 30.97 -8.06
C GLU A 212 -7.35 30.33 -7.45
N LEU A 213 -7.50 29.23 -6.72
CA LEU A 213 -6.38 28.47 -6.13
C LEU A 213 -5.62 27.64 -7.15
N GLY A 214 -6.27 27.18 -8.23
CA GLY A 214 -5.64 26.35 -9.26
C GLY A 214 -4.51 27.04 -10.01
N ALA A 215 -4.53 28.38 -10.06
CA ALA A 215 -3.48 29.19 -10.68
C ALA A 215 -2.29 29.48 -9.74
N LEU A 216 -2.40 29.17 -8.44
CA LEU A 216 -1.34 29.45 -7.47
C LEU A 216 -0.36 28.28 -7.37
N PRO A 217 0.96 28.56 -7.24
CA PRO A 217 1.93 27.52 -6.93
C PRO A 217 1.61 26.90 -5.57
N PHE A 218 1.69 25.57 -5.49
CA PHE A 218 1.45 24.81 -4.27
C PHE A 218 2.58 23.81 -4.02
N THR A 219 2.74 23.47 -2.75
CA THR A 219 3.52 22.30 -2.31
C THR A 219 2.55 21.23 -1.84
N THR A 220 2.95 19.97 -1.85
CA THR A 220 2.14 18.86 -1.34
C THR A 220 2.70 18.35 -0.03
N ARG A 221 1.81 17.99 0.89
CA ARG A 221 2.15 17.35 2.18
C ARG A 221 1.38 16.03 2.28
N PRO A 222 2.01 14.92 2.70
CA PRO A 222 1.28 13.69 3.01
C PRO A 222 0.15 13.97 4.01
N ASN A 223 -0.99 13.31 3.85
CA ASN A 223 -2.11 13.53 4.75
C ASN A 223 -1.77 12.92 6.13
N PRO A 224 -1.68 13.72 7.21
CA PRO A 224 -1.26 13.21 8.52
C PRO A 224 -2.30 12.28 9.17
N LEU A 225 -3.54 12.28 8.68
CA LEU A 225 -4.62 11.47 9.25
C LEU A 225 -4.85 10.15 8.50
N PHE A 226 -4.46 10.08 7.22
CA PHE A 226 -4.73 8.92 6.36
C PHE A 226 -3.56 8.74 5.39
N HIS A 227 -2.68 7.77 5.65
CA HIS A 227 -1.48 7.54 4.85
C HIS A 227 -1.78 7.23 3.38
N ASP A 228 -2.93 6.59 3.11
CA ASP A 228 -3.37 6.24 1.76
C ASP A 228 -4.16 7.35 1.07
N ALA A 229 -4.50 8.44 1.76
CA ALA A 229 -5.24 9.54 1.17
C ALA A 229 -4.32 10.43 0.29
N PRO A 230 -4.87 11.05 -0.76
CA PRO A 230 -4.11 11.95 -1.62
C PRO A 230 -3.48 13.09 -0.81
N SER A 231 -2.25 13.45 -1.19
CA SER A 231 -1.49 14.52 -0.55
C SER A 231 -2.25 15.85 -0.51
N VAL A 232 -2.15 16.57 0.61
CA VAL A 232 -2.81 17.85 0.85
C VAL A 232 -2.02 18.96 0.15
N LYS A 233 -2.70 19.77 -0.67
CA LYS A 233 -2.12 20.94 -1.34
C LYS A 233 -1.99 22.11 -0.35
N MET A 234 -0.78 22.65 -0.25
CA MET A 234 -0.36 23.75 0.62
C MET A 234 0.05 24.96 -0.23
N TYR A 235 -0.63 26.08 -0.07
CA TYR A 235 -0.42 27.32 -0.82
C TYR A 235 0.34 28.33 0.03
N ASN A 236 1.22 29.14 -0.58
CA ASN A 236 1.88 30.23 0.13
C ASN A 236 0.83 31.28 0.57
N LYS A 237 0.79 31.61 1.86
CA LYS A 237 -0.21 32.54 2.41
C LYS A 237 -0.16 33.91 1.76
N LEU A 238 1.03 34.39 1.40
CA LEU A 238 1.22 35.67 0.70
C LEU A 238 0.48 35.72 -0.64
N GLU A 239 0.57 34.65 -1.44
CA GLU A 239 -0.10 34.56 -2.74
C GLU A 239 -1.63 34.43 -2.58
N VAL A 240 -2.08 33.69 -1.56
CA VAL A 240 -3.49 33.60 -1.17
C VAL A 240 -4.03 34.98 -0.78
N LEU A 241 -3.28 35.75 0.02
CA LEU A 241 -3.63 37.12 0.40
C LEU A 241 -3.68 38.06 -0.81
N ALA A 242 -2.74 37.94 -1.75
CA ALA A 242 -2.74 38.74 -2.98
C ALA A 242 -3.99 38.49 -3.85
N VAL A 243 -4.38 37.21 -4.01
CA VAL A 243 -5.61 36.86 -4.73
C VAL A 243 -6.85 37.32 -3.97
N ALA A 244 -6.86 37.18 -2.63
CA ALA A 244 -7.96 37.65 -1.80
C ALA A 244 -8.13 39.16 -1.88
N HIS A 245 -7.05 39.92 -1.85
CA HIS A 245 -7.06 41.37 -2.03
C HIS A 245 -7.59 41.76 -3.42
N ARG A 246 -7.11 41.12 -4.50
CA ARG A 246 -7.63 41.36 -5.86
C ARG A 246 -9.13 41.08 -5.99
N LYS A 247 -9.63 40.08 -5.26
CA LYS A 247 -11.04 39.68 -5.31
C LYS A 247 -11.95 40.56 -4.47
N HIS A 248 -11.53 40.89 -3.24
CA HIS A 248 -12.38 41.54 -2.24
C HIS A 248 -12.04 43.02 -2.02
N GLY A 249 -10.95 43.51 -2.61
CA GLY A 249 -10.48 44.89 -2.54
C GLY A 249 -9.83 45.28 -1.21
N SER A 250 -10.35 44.82 -0.07
CA SER A 250 -9.80 45.13 1.25
C SER A 250 -10.15 44.10 2.31
N ALA A 251 -9.52 44.19 3.48
CA ALA A 251 -9.87 43.38 4.65
C ALA A 251 -11.34 43.55 5.06
N ALA A 252 -11.88 44.77 4.96
CA ALA A 252 -13.30 45.04 5.19
C ALA A 252 -14.19 44.36 4.14
N GLY A 253 -13.77 44.37 2.87
CA GLY A 253 -14.45 43.65 1.79
C GLY A 253 -14.47 42.13 2.02
N LEU A 254 -13.35 41.53 2.46
CA LEU A 254 -13.31 40.12 2.83
C LEU A 254 -14.21 39.83 4.05
N ALA A 255 -14.20 40.69 5.07
CA ALA A 255 -15.07 40.55 6.23
C ALA A 255 -16.56 40.59 5.84
N ALA A 256 -16.95 41.51 4.95
CA ALA A 256 -18.30 41.57 4.39
C ALA A 256 -18.65 40.31 3.59
N ALA A 257 -17.72 39.81 2.76
CA ALA A 257 -17.91 38.56 2.02
C ALA A 257 -18.04 37.35 2.96
N LYS A 258 -17.25 37.29 4.05
CA LYS A 258 -17.37 36.28 5.11
C LYS A 258 -18.73 36.35 5.79
N ALA A 259 -19.20 37.55 6.14
CA ALA A 259 -20.50 37.75 6.77
C ALA A 259 -21.64 37.31 5.83
N ALA A 260 -21.61 37.71 4.56
CA ALA A 260 -22.60 37.31 3.56
C ALA A 260 -22.61 35.78 3.33
N ALA A 261 -21.44 35.15 3.27
CA ALA A 261 -21.33 33.69 3.20
C ALA A 261 -21.81 33.01 4.49
N GLY A 262 -21.55 33.60 5.65
CA GLY A 262 -22.06 33.16 6.95
C GLY A 262 -23.58 33.13 6.99
N VAL A 263 -24.24 34.19 6.50
CA VAL A 263 -25.72 34.25 6.39
C VAL A 263 -26.25 33.16 5.46
N LYS A 264 -25.62 32.95 4.29
CA LYS A 264 -26.01 31.87 3.36
C LYS A 264 -25.83 30.49 3.99
N SER A 265 -24.71 30.26 4.67
CA SER A 265 -24.40 29.01 5.37
C SER A 265 -25.36 28.76 6.54
N ALA A 266 -25.68 29.79 7.33
CA ALA A 266 -26.65 29.71 8.41
C ALA A 266 -28.04 29.36 7.87
N LYS A 267 -28.48 30.02 6.78
CA LYS A 267 -29.74 29.70 6.09
C LYS A 267 -29.74 28.27 5.55
N ALA A 268 -28.67 27.82 4.89
CA ALA A 268 -28.54 26.46 4.38
C ALA A 268 -28.55 25.42 5.52
N THR A 269 -27.89 25.71 6.64
CA THR A 269 -27.89 24.85 7.83
C THR A 269 -29.28 24.80 8.46
N GLN A 270 -29.98 25.94 8.55
CA GLN A 270 -31.35 26.00 9.04
C GLN A 270 -32.30 25.21 8.12
N THR A 271 -32.20 25.37 6.80
CA THR A 271 -32.96 24.56 5.84
C THR A 271 -32.62 23.08 5.94
N ARG A 272 -31.34 22.72 6.14
CA ARG A 272 -30.93 21.32 6.33
C ARG A 272 -31.51 20.73 7.61
N LYS A 273 -31.46 21.46 8.74
CA LYS A 273 -32.07 21.04 10.02
C LYS A 273 -33.58 20.91 9.90
N SER A 274 -34.26 21.90 9.30
CA SER A 274 -35.70 21.84 9.05
C SER A 274 -36.09 20.66 8.14
N ASN A 275 -35.32 20.40 7.08
CA ASN A 275 -35.53 19.23 6.21
C ASN A 275 -35.21 17.91 6.92
N GLU A 276 -34.20 17.87 7.79
CA GLU A 276 -33.86 16.69 8.61
C GLU A 276 -34.96 16.40 9.63
N GLU A 277 -35.52 17.43 10.28
CA GLU A 277 -36.69 17.32 11.17
C GLU A 277 -37.93 16.85 10.43
N ALA A 278 -38.24 17.43 9.26
CA ALA A 278 -39.36 16.99 8.43
C ALA A 278 -39.17 15.53 7.97
N ARG A 279 -37.96 15.12 7.60
CA ARG A 279 -37.66 13.70 7.28
C ARG A 279 -37.75 12.81 8.51
N LYS A 280 -37.33 13.29 9.68
CA LYS A 280 -37.44 12.55 10.93
C LYS A 280 -38.91 12.31 11.28
N GLN A 281 -39.76 13.33 11.17
CA GLN A 281 -41.21 13.22 11.33
C GLN A 281 -41.81 12.23 10.32
N ARG A 282 -41.49 12.34 9.03
CA ARG A 282 -41.95 11.38 8.00
C ARG A 282 -41.52 9.94 8.30
N MET A 283 -40.31 9.74 8.80
CA MET A 283 -39.83 8.41 9.20
C MET A 283 -40.54 7.91 10.46
N GLU A 284 -40.77 8.78 11.45
CA GLU A 284 -41.54 8.45 12.66
C GLU A 284 -43.00 8.10 12.33
N GLU A 285 -43.66 8.88 11.47
CA GLU A 285 -45.01 8.60 10.95
C GLU A 285 -45.06 7.29 10.17
N ALA A 286 -44.07 7.03 9.30
CA ALA A 286 -44.01 5.79 8.52
C ALA A 286 -43.79 4.57 9.43
N LEU A 287 -42.93 4.68 10.45
CA LEU A 287 -42.73 3.62 11.45
C LEU A 287 -44.00 3.42 12.30
N ALA A 288 -44.64 4.50 12.75
CA ALA A 288 -45.89 4.43 13.52
C ALA A 288 -47.03 3.80 12.70
N SER A 289 -47.21 4.22 11.44
CA SER A 289 -48.20 3.66 10.52
C SER A 289 -47.96 2.17 10.24
N ALA A 290 -46.72 1.73 10.37
CA ALA A 290 -46.30 0.35 10.22
C ALA A 290 -46.37 -0.48 11.52
N GLY A 291 -46.78 0.12 12.65
CA GLY A 291 -46.82 -0.53 13.96
C GLY A 291 -45.43 -0.81 14.56
N LEU A 292 -44.39 -0.11 14.10
CA LEU A 292 -43.01 -0.26 14.56
C LEU A 292 -42.67 0.80 15.63
N PRO A 293 -41.78 0.49 16.60
CA PRO A 293 -41.38 1.46 17.60
C PRO A 293 -40.62 2.63 16.94
N GLY A 294 -40.53 3.76 17.63
CA GLY A 294 -39.95 4.98 17.06
C GLY A 294 -38.50 4.83 16.59
N SER A 295 -38.04 5.75 15.74
CA SER A 295 -36.73 5.74 15.07
C SER A 295 -35.51 5.67 16.01
N ARG A 296 -35.68 5.95 17.31
CA ARG A 296 -34.65 5.88 18.35
C ARG A 296 -34.71 4.62 19.21
N SER A 297 -35.65 3.72 18.96
CA SER A 297 -35.77 2.48 19.72
C SER A 297 -34.55 1.60 19.51
N HIS A 298 -34.11 0.95 20.59
CA HIS A 298 -33.06 -0.08 20.52
C HIS A 298 -33.45 -1.26 19.63
N ALA A 299 -34.76 -1.47 19.39
CA ALA A 299 -35.28 -2.50 18.49
C ALA A 299 -34.88 -2.31 17.01
N HIS A 300 -34.23 -1.19 16.65
CA HIS A 300 -33.75 -0.89 15.31
C HIS A 300 -32.23 -0.71 15.25
N SER A 301 -31.46 -1.25 16.20
CA SER A 301 -30.00 -1.10 16.25
C SER A 301 -29.34 -1.40 14.90
N ASP A 302 -29.75 -2.51 14.28
CA ASP A 302 -29.14 -3.05 13.06
C ASP A 302 -29.55 -2.27 11.81
N HIS A 303 -30.71 -1.59 11.87
CA HIS A 303 -31.25 -0.75 10.81
C HIS A 303 -30.97 0.74 11.01
N ARG A 304 -30.30 1.11 12.11
CA ARG A 304 -29.93 2.49 12.44
C ARG A 304 -29.11 3.16 11.33
N PRO A 305 -28.19 2.48 10.61
CA PRO A 305 -27.51 3.08 9.47
C PRO A 305 -28.47 3.51 8.35
N LEU A 306 -29.47 2.69 8.01
CA LEU A 306 -30.47 2.98 6.97
C LEU A 306 -31.37 4.16 7.37
N ILE A 307 -31.85 4.16 8.63
CA ILE A 307 -32.65 5.26 9.18
C ILE A 307 -31.84 6.56 9.18
N LYS A 308 -30.57 6.51 9.60
CA LYS A 308 -29.66 7.68 9.62
C LYS A 308 -29.36 8.15 8.20
N ALA A 309 -29.18 7.25 7.24
CA ALA A 309 -28.95 7.58 5.84
C ALA A 309 -30.14 8.34 5.24
N PHE A 310 -31.37 7.89 5.50
CA PHE A 310 -32.58 8.61 5.09
C PHE A 310 -32.68 9.99 5.78
N VAL A 311 -32.59 10.04 7.11
CA VAL A 311 -32.77 11.28 7.88
C VAL A 311 -31.71 12.34 7.53
N LYS A 312 -30.43 11.95 7.47
CA LYS A 312 -29.32 12.89 7.27
C LYS A 312 -29.01 13.19 5.81
N HIS A 313 -29.24 12.24 4.91
CA HIS A 313 -28.79 12.32 3.52
C HIS A 313 -29.92 12.12 2.48
N ASN A 314 -31.16 11.89 2.92
CA ASN A 314 -32.30 11.61 2.03
C ASN A 314 -32.05 10.44 1.06
N LYS A 315 -31.25 9.45 1.48
CA LYS A 315 -31.01 8.24 0.71
C LYS A 315 -32.12 7.22 1.00
N GLY A 316 -32.87 6.82 -0.03
CA GLY A 316 -34.01 5.91 0.06
C GLY A 316 -35.34 6.60 0.37
N THR A 317 -36.40 5.81 0.56
CA THR A 317 -37.74 6.30 0.95
C THR A 317 -38.12 5.76 2.34
N PRO A 318 -39.02 6.43 3.08
CA PRO A 318 -39.52 5.88 4.35
C PRO A 318 -40.10 4.48 4.18
N ALA A 319 -40.82 4.24 3.07
CA ALA A 319 -41.39 2.95 2.73
C ALA A 319 -40.32 1.87 2.53
N SER A 320 -39.19 2.18 1.85
CA SER A 320 -38.12 1.20 1.66
C SER A 320 -37.42 0.83 2.96
N VAL A 321 -37.18 1.80 3.86
CA VAL A 321 -36.59 1.56 5.18
C VAL A 321 -37.53 0.74 6.07
N VAL A 322 -38.82 1.09 6.09
CA VAL A 322 -39.84 0.33 6.83
C VAL A 322 -39.98 -1.10 6.30
N ALA A 323 -39.97 -1.28 4.98
CA ALA A 323 -40.02 -2.60 4.36
C ALA A 323 -38.80 -3.46 4.75
N ALA A 324 -37.60 -2.87 4.79
CA ALA A 324 -36.39 -3.55 5.24
C ALA A 324 -36.48 -4.00 6.70
N ILE A 325 -36.97 -3.13 7.60
CA ILE A 325 -37.17 -3.46 9.02
C ILE A 325 -38.24 -4.56 9.18
N LYS A 326 -39.35 -4.47 8.44
CA LYS A 326 -40.38 -5.51 8.45
C LYS A 326 -39.83 -6.86 7.96
N LYS A 327 -39.07 -6.85 6.86
CA LYS A 327 -38.42 -8.05 6.32
C LYS A 327 -37.49 -8.68 7.35
N HIS A 328 -36.69 -7.87 8.05
CA HIS A 328 -35.81 -8.35 9.11
C HIS A 328 -36.59 -8.96 10.27
N LYS A 329 -37.65 -8.31 10.77
CA LYS A 329 -38.48 -8.87 11.84
C LYS A 329 -39.15 -10.19 11.45
N VAL A 330 -39.61 -10.30 10.19
CA VAL A 330 -40.15 -11.56 9.67
C VAL A 330 -39.06 -12.64 9.62
N GLN A 331 -37.83 -12.28 9.22
CA GLN A 331 -36.67 -13.18 9.25
C GLN A 331 -36.30 -13.60 10.68
N GLU A 332 -36.22 -12.68 11.63
CA GLU A 332 -35.96 -12.97 13.05
C GLU A 332 -37.03 -13.87 13.66
N ALA A 333 -38.30 -13.61 13.38
CA ALA A 333 -39.40 -14.46 13.81
C ALA A 333 -39.28 -15.87 13.21
N ALA A 334 -38.96 -15.98 11.92
CA ALA A 334 -38.73 -17.27 11.26
C ALA A 334 -37.49 -17.99 11.83
N ILE A 335 -36.41 -17.27 12.14
CA ILE A 335 -35.20 -17.80 12.79
C ILE A 335 -35.54 -18.29 14.20
N ALA A 336 -36.30 -17.52 14.99
CA ALA A 336 -36.72 -17.91 16.33
C ALA A 336 -37.63 -19.15 16.31
N GLU A 337 -38.58 -19.21 15.37
CA GLU A 337 -39.44 -20.37 15.14
C GLU A 337 -38.62 -21.61 14.75
N ARG A 338 -37.71 -21.48 13.79
CA ARG A 338 -36.80 -22.56 13.38
C ARG A 338 -35.90 -23.00 14.53
N ARG A 339 -35.34 -22.06 15.31
CA ARG A 339 -34.54 -22.36 16.49
C ARG A 339 -35.35 -23.09 17.55
N GLY A 340 -36.60 -22.70 17.81
CA GLY A 340 -37.50 -23.40 18.72
C GLY A 340 -37.77 -24.84 18.26
N LYS A 341 -38.14 -25.01 16.97
CA LYS A 341 -38.35 -26.33 16.35
C LYS A 341 -37.11 -27.22 16.43
N LEU A 342 -35.94 -26.69 16.09
CA LEU A 342 -34.67 -27.40 16.15
C LEU A 342 -34.30 -27.76 17.60
N THR A 343 -34.46 -26.83 18.55
CA THR A 343 -34.12 -27.07 19.96
C THR A 343 -34.96 -28.20 20.55
N VAL A 344 -36.26 -28.25 20.25
CA VAL A 344 -37.14 -29.37 20.68
C VAL A 344 -36.71 -30.68 20.00
N GLY A 345 -36.43 -30.65 18.69
CA GLY A 345 -35.95 -31.82 17.95
C GLY A 345 -34.64 -32.39 18.52
N LEU A 346 -33.63 -31.53 18.73
CA LEU A 346 -32.34 -31.93 19.28
C LEU A 346 -32.44 -32.37 20.74
N ARG A 347 -33.34 -31.78 21.55
CA ARG A 347 -33.60 -32.24 22.93
C ARG A 347 -34.13 -33.66 22.95
N ASN A 348 -35.09 -33.98 22.08
CA ASN A 348 -35.66 -35.33 21.99
C ASN A 348 -34.62 -36.37 21.55
N GLU A 349 -33.57 -35.95 20.85
CA GLU A 349 -32.48 -36.82 20.39
C GLU A 349 -31.21 -36.77 21.26
N GLY A 350 -31.19 -36.00 22.36
CA GLY A 350 -30.01 -35.86 23.22
C GLY A 350 -28.81 -35.15 22.56
N LEU A 351 -29.06 -34.23 21.62
CA LEU A 351 -28.07 -33.50 20.83
C LEU A 351 -28.07 -31.98 21.10
N LEU A 352 -28.57 -31.54 22.26
CA LEU A 352 -28.67 -30.11 22.59
C LEU A 352 -27.33 -29.36 22.55
N ASP A 353 -26.26 -30.01 23.00
CA ASP A 353 -24.91 -29.43 23.03
C ASP A 353 -24.35 -29.16 21.63
N GLU A 354 -24.96 -29.74 20.60
CA GLU A 354 -24.56 -29.59 19.20
C GLU A 354 -25.29 -28.45 18.47
N LEU A 355 -26.11 -27.65 19.17
CA LEU A 355 -26.87 -26.52 18.60
C LEU A 355 -25.97 -25.46 17.93
N TRP A 356 -24.71 -25.36 18.35
CA TRP A 356 -23.74 -24.41 17.81
C TRP A 356 -23.01 -24.91 16.56
N ARG A 357 -23.25 -26.17 16.14
CA ARG A 357 -22.57 -26.75 14.98
C ARG A 357 -23.10 -26.17 13.65
N PRO A 358 -22.29 -26.18 12.59
CA PRO A 358 -22.66 -25.58 11.30
C PRO A 358 -23.99 -26.07 10.71
N PRO A 359 -24.36 -27.37 10.74
CA PRO A 359 -25.66 -27.82 10.23
C PRO A 359 -26.84 -27.20 11.00
N ALA A 360 -26.73 -27.09 12.33
CA ALA A 360 -27.73 -26.45 13.18
C ALA A 360 -27.85 -24.96 12.89
N GLN A 361 -26.74 -24.24 12.77
CA GLN A 361 -26.73 -22.81 12.47
C GLN A 361 -27.30 -22.51 11.08
N ALA A 362 -26.92 -23.28 10.06
CA ALA A 362 -27.44 -23.13 8.70
C ALA A 362 -28.96 -23.37 8.62
N TYR A 363 -29.49 -24.32 9.39
CA TYR A 363 -30.94 -24.50 9.51
C TYR A 363 -31.62 -23.33 10.21
N VAL A 364 -31.07 -22.85 11.33
CA VAL A 364 -31.63 -21.73 12.11
C VAL A 364 -31.71 -20.46 11.26
N LEU A 365 -30.63 -20.12 10.55
CA LEU A 365 -30.55 -18.98 9.64
C LEU A 365 -31.44 -19.16 8.39
N GLY A 366 -31.75 -20.41 8.02
CA GLY A 366 -32.57 -20.74 6.87
C GLY A 366 -31.79 -20.86 5.56
N ASP A 367 -30.49 -21.05 5.65
CA ASP A 367 -29.59 -21.21 4.50
C ASP A 367 -29.79 -22.59 3.84
N THR A 368 -30.34 -23.55 4.59
CA THR A 368 -30.70 -24.87 4.08
C THR A 368 -32.20 -25.11 4.12
N LYS A 369 -32.71 -25.88 3.16
CA LYS A 369 -34.11 -26.36 3.13
C LYS A 369 -34.29 -27.71 3.85
N GLN A 370 -33.31 -28.12 4.65
CA GLN A 370 -33.32 -29.42 5.32
C GLN A 370 -34.41 -29.45 6.40
N SER A 371 -34.97 -30.63 6.67
CA SER A 371 -35.89 -30.82 7.79
C SER A 371 -35.15 -30.94 9.12
N VAL A 372 -35.83 -30.71 10.25
CA VAL A 372 -35.23 -30.87 11.59
C VAL A 372 -34.65 -32.29 11.75
N ALA A 373 -35.34 -33.31 11.26
CA ALA A 373 -34.87 -34.70 11.30
C ALA A 373 -33.61 -34.92 10.46
N GLN A 374 -33.49 -34.27 9.30
CA GLN A 374 -32.27 -34.35 8.48
C GLN A 374 -31.08 -33.68 9.19
N VAL A 375 -31.28 -32.50 9.77
CA VAL A 375 -30.24 -31.79 10.54
C VAL A 375 -29.82 -32.61 11.75
N ALA A 376 -30.78 -33.17 12.49
CA ALA A 376 -30.49 -33.99 13.66
C ALA A 376 -29.76 -35.31 13.29
N ALA A 377 -30.13 -35.94 12.17
CA ALA A 377 -29.40 -37.08 11.61
C ALA A 377 -27.97 -36.72 11.20
N MET A 378 -27.75 -35.56 10.57
CA MET A 378 -26.40 -35.07 10.25
C MET A 378 -25.56 -34.83 11.51
N LEU A 379 -26.13 -34.17 12.52
CA LEU A 379 -25.43 -33.93 13.80
C LEU A 379 -25.13 -35.21 14.55
N ARG A 380 -26.03 -36.21 14.48
CA ARG A 380 -25.79 -37.54 15.03
C ARG A 380 -24.62 -38.22 14.32
N ALA A 381 -24.61 -38.22 12.99
CA ALA A 381 -23.50 -38.76 12.21
C ALA A 381 -22.16 -38.04 12.54
N GLU A 382 -22.16 -36.71 12.68
CA GLU A 382 -20.98 -35.94 13.10
C GLU A 382 -20.54 -36.25 14.54
N LYS A 383 -21.47 -36.50 15.47
CA LYS A 383 -21.16 -36.90 16.85
C LYS A 383 -20.57 -38.30 16.89
N GLU A 384 -21.21 -39.27 16.23
CA GLU A 384 -20.70 -40.64 16.11
C GLU A 384 -19.33 -40.67 15.43
N ALA A 385 -19.12 -39.90 14.36
CA ALA A 385 -17.81 -39.77 13.71
C ALA A 385 -16.74 -39.27 14.68
N ARG A 386 -17.04 -38.26 15.51
CA ARG A 386 -16.11 -37.76 16.54
C ARG A 386 -15.84 -38.79 17.63
N GLU A 387 -16.84 -39.53 18.08
CA GLU A 387 -16.66 -40.61 19.06
C GLU A 387 -15.80 -41.74 18.50
N ARG A 388 -16.03 -42.16 17.25
CA ARG A 388 -15.17 -43.11 16.52
C ARG A 388 -13.74 -42.58 16.39
N GLN A 389 -13.58 -41.31 16.06
CA GLN A 389 -12.27 -40.66 15.96
C GLN A 389 -11.53 -40.62 17.30
N ARG A 390 -12.25 -40.35 18.41
CA ARG A 390 -11.69 -40.41 19.78
C ARG A 390 -11.31 -41.84 20.16
N SER A 391 -12.16 -42.82 19.86
CA SER A 391 -11.90 -44.24 20.12
C SER A 391 -10.63 -44.72 19.40
N VAL A 392 -10.48 -44.44 18.10
CA VAL A 392 -9.24 -44.75 17.36
C VAL A 392 -8.04 -44.01 17.96
N GLY A 393 -8.22 -42.74 18.34
CA GLY A 393 -7.17 -41.97 19.01
C GLY A 393 -6.69 -42.61 20.31
N ALA A 394 -7.62 -43.06 21.15
CA ALA A 394 -7.32 -43.74 22.41
C ALA A 394 -6.61 -45.09 22.20
N LEU A 395 -7.08 -45.91 21.23
CA LEU A 395 -6.44 -47.19 20.91
C LEU A 395 -5.03 -47.01 20.33
N LEU A 396 -4.85 -46.06 19.41
CA LEU A 396 -3.51 -45.72 18.89
C LEU A 396 -2.61 -45.17 20.01
N ALA A 397 -3.15 -44.41 20.97
CA ALA A 397 -2.39 -43.92 22.11
C ALA A 397 -1.95 -45.03 23.06
N ALA A 398 -2.83 -45.99 23.36
CA ALA A 398 -2.52 -47.13 24.21
C ALA A 398 -1.35 -47.99 23.68
N GLU A 399 -1.13 -47.98 22.36
CA GLU A 399 -0.05 -48.75 21.71
C GLU A 399 1.15 -47.92 21.27
N GLY A 400 1.17 -46.61 21.57
CA GLY A 400 2.23 -45.71 21.13
C GLY A 400 2.29 -45.53 19.60
N LEU A 401 1.15 -45.65 18.91
CA LEU A 401 1.02 -45.53 17.44
C LEU A 401 0.42 -44.19 16.99
N GLN A 402 0.47 -43.16 17.84
CA GLN A 402 -0.15 -41.85 17.59
C GLN A 402 0.38 -41.20 16.30
N ASP A 403 1.68 -41.32 16.03
CA ASP A 403 2.34 -40.80 14.84
C ASP A 403 1.92 -41.51 13.53
N TYR A 404 1.37 -42.71 13.65
CA TYR A 404 0.90 -43.52 12.52
C TYR A 404 -0.53 -43.20 12.11
N ARG A 405 -1.25 -42.38 12.89
CA ARG A 405 -2.61 -41.93 12.57
C ARG A 405 -2.73 -41.32 11.17
N PHE A 406 -1.74 -40.53 10.76
CA PHE A 406 -1.72 -39.87 9.45
C PHE A 406 -1.24 -40.79 8.30
N ARG A 407 -0.70 -41.97 8.63
CA ARG A 407 -0.20 -42.94 7.65
C ARG A 407 -1.27 -43.96 7.22
N VAL A 408 -2.45 -43.93 7.84
CA VAL A 408 -3.61 -44.77 7.51
C VAL A 408 -4.86 -43.95 7.12
N PRO A 409 -4.73 -42.93 6.23
CA PRO A 409 -5.80 -41.96 6.01
C PRO A 409 -7.05 -42.55 5.36
N SER A 410 -6.92 -43.59 4.52
CA SER A 410 -8.04 -44.24 3.85
C SER A 410 -8.93 -45.01 4.83
N LEU A 411 -8.35 -45.89 5.64
CA LEU A 411 -9.09 -46.67 6.65
C LEU A 411 -9.61 -45.78 7.78
N LEU A 412 -8.83 -44.79 8.22
CA LEU A 412 -9.28 -43.84 9.23
C LEU A 412 -10.50 -43.06 8.73
N ARG A 413 -10.48 -42.61 7.48
CA ARG A 413 -11.61 -41.89 6.88
C ARG A 413 -12.82 -42.80 6.70
N ALA A 414 -12.64 -44.01 6.16
CA ALA A 414 -13.73 -44.99 6.00
C ALA A 414 -14.42 -45.29 7.33
N PHE A 415 -13.66 -45.49 8.40
CA PHE A 415 -14.22 -45.74 9.73
C PHE A 415 -14.88 -44.50 10.36
N VAL A 416 -14.20 -43.35 10.33
CA VAL A 416 -14.66 -42.12 10.98
C VAL A 416 -15.84 -41.50 10.23
N SER A 417 -15.72 -41.33 8.92
CA SER A 417 -16.73 -40.63 8.10
C SER A 417 -17.85 -41.56 7.66
N ASP A 418 -17.53 -42.76 7.19
CA ASP A 418 -18.49 -43.64 6.53
C ASP A 418 -19.02 -44.74 7.48
N GLY A 419 -18.33 -44.96 8.61
CA GLY A 419 -18.65 -46.04 9.55
C GLY A 419 -18.27 -47.43 9.05
N GLU A 420 -17.46 -47.49 8.00
CA GLU A 420 -17.00 -48.74 7.41
C GLU A 420 -15.72 -49.23 8.11
N GLY A 421 -15.70 -50.50 8.51
CA GLY A 421 -14.58 -51.12 9.19
C GLY A 421 -14.67 -51.02 10.73
N SER A 422 -13.54 -51.21 11.39
CA SER A 422 -13.46 -51.14 12.86
C SER A 422 -12.25 -50.34 13.31
N ALA A 423 -12.29 -49.83 14.55
CA ALA A 423 -11.16 -49.10 15.12
C ALA A 423 -9.92 -50.02 15.22
N GLU A 424 -10.12 -51.30 15.50
CA GLU A 424 -9.08 -52.33 15.54
C GLU A 424 -8.46 -52.57 14.17
N ALA A 425 -9.23 -52.49 13.07
CA ALA A 425 -8.68 -52.59 11.72
C ALA A 425 -7.75 -51.42 11.39
N VAL A 426 -8.10 -50.20 11.82
CA VAL A 426 -7.24 -49.01 11.67
C VAL A 426 -5.95 -49.17 12.49
N VAL A 427 -6.04 -49.68 13.71
CA VAL A 427 -4.89 -49.94 14.58
C VAL A 427 -4.03 -51.09 14.03
N ALA A 428 -4.64 -52.15 13.51
CA ALA A 428 -3.93 -53.27 12.88
C ALA A 428 -3.14 -52.83 11.65
N GLU A 429 -3.72 -51.97 10.80
CA GLU A 429 -2.98 -51.37 9.68
C GLU A 429 -1.85 -50.46 10.18
N ALA A 430 -2.09 -49.66 11.23
CA ALA A 430 -1.04 -48.84 11.84
C ALA A 430 0.13 -49.70 12.37
N ARG A 431 -0.16 -50.85 13.00
CA ARG A 431 0.84 -51.84 13.41
C ARG A 431 1.58 -52.43 12.20
N ALA A 432 0.87 -52.84 11.15
CA ALA A 432 1.47 -53.37 9.94
C ALA A 432 2.40 -52.33 9.28
N ARG A 433 2.00 -51.06 9.29
CA ARG A 433 2.81 -49.96 8.80
C ARG A 433 4.05 -49.71 9.66
N ARG A 434 3.90 -49.73 10.98
CA ARG A 434 5.05 -49.64 11.91
C ARG A 434 6.04 -50.78 11.68
N ALA A 435 5.57 -52.02 11.59
CA ALA A 435 6.41 -53.17 11.29
C ALA A 435 7.13 -53.03 9.94
N THR A 436 6.44 -52.50 8.92
CA THR A 436 7.04 -52.20 7.61
C THR A 436 8.14 -51.14 7.70
N ASP A 437 7.91 -50.06 8.45
CA ASP A 437 8.87 -48.97 8.62
C ASP A 437 10.07 -49.41 9.49
N GLU A 438 9.84 -50.23 10.53
CA GLU A 438 10.89 -50.86 11.34
C GLU A 438 11.74 -51.82 10.48
N ALA A 439 11.11 -52.68 9.67
CA ALA A 439 11.81 -53.56 8.73
C ALA A 439 12.62 -52.78 7.67
N CYS A 440 12.06 -51.67 7.16
CA CYS A 440 12.74 -50.75 6.26
C CYS A 440 13.99 -50.12 6.92
N THR A 441 13.85 -49.69 8.18
CA THR A 441 14.95 -49.11 8.97
C THR A 441 16.04 -50.14 9.27
N ALA A 442 15.66 -51.37 9.63
CA ALA A 442 16.59 -52.49 9.82
C ALA A 442 17.35 -52.81 8.53
N ARG A 443 16.66 -52.99 7.40
CA ARG A 443 17.29 -53.22 6.08
C ARG A 443 18.23 -52.09 5.69
N ARG A 444 17.81 -50.83 5.86
CA ARG A 444 18.64 -49.64 5.61
C ARG A 444 19.93 -49.68 6.42
N THR A 445 19.84 -50.03 7.70
CA THR A 445 20.99 -50.07 8.60
C THR A 445 21.95 -51.18 8.20
N ALA A 446 21.44 -52.39 7.92
CA ALA A 446 22.22 -53.54 7.47
C ALA A 446 22.93 -53.26 6.12
N ILE A 447 22.18 -52.87 5.08
CA ILE A 447 22.75 -52.63 3.75
C ILE A 447 23.75 -51.46 3.76
N PHE A 448 23.53 -50.42 4.55
CA PHE A 448 24.47 -49.29 4.64
C PHE A 448 25.78 -49.68 5.32
N ALA A 449 25.72 -50.50 6.38
CA ALA A 449 26.93 -51.04 7.02
C ALA A 449 27.69 -51.95 6.06
N ARG A 450 26.98 -52.78 5.27
CA ARG A 450 27.58 -53.66 4.28
C ARG A 450 28.24 -52.91 3.14
N LEU A 451 27.56 -51.92 2.56
CA LEU A 451 28.14 -51.03 1.54
C LEU A 451 29.36 -50.28 2.08
N GLU A 452 29.35 -49.88 3.35
CA GLU A 452 30.48 -49.21 3.99
C GLU A 452 31.69 -50.14 4.17
N ALA A 453 31.48 -51.37 4.63
CA ALA A 453 32.53 -52.38 4.75
C ALA A 453 33.23 -52.70 3.40
N GLU A 454 32.52 -52.51 2.28
CA GLU A 454 33.05 -52.73 0.92
C GLU A 454 33.54 -51.45 0.22
N GLY A 455 33.53 -50.30 0.90
CA GLY A 455 33.98 -49.02 0.32
C GLY A 455 33.02 -48.45 -0.74
N LEU A 456 31.73 -48.84 -0.69
CA LEU A 456 30.68 -48.45 -1.62
C LEU A 456 29.72 -47.40 -1.02
N GLN A 457 30.17 -46.57 -0.07
CA GLN A 457 29.30 -45.57 0.61
C GLN A 457 28.64 -44.60 -0.39
N GLY A 458 29.31 -44.30 -1.50
CA GLY A 458 28.79 -43.46 -2.58
C GLY A 458 27.60 -44.06 -3.36
N ARG A 459 27.24 -45.33 -3.11
CA ARG A 459 26.15 -46.06 -3.78
C ARG A 459 24.88 -46.20 -2.95
N ARG A 460 24.81 -45.57 -1.77
CA ARG A 460 23.63 -45.64 -0.89
C ARG A 460 22.32 -45.17 -1.56
N SER A 461 22.41 -44.35 -2.61
CA SER A 461 21.28 -43.81 -3.37
C SER A 461 20.94 -44.56 -4.64
N GLU A 462 21.63 -45.67 -4.97
CA GLU A 462 21.30 -46.46 -6.16
C GLU A 462 19.89 -47.04 -6.08
N ASP A 463 19.22 -47.13 -7.23
CA ASP A 463 17.81 -47.53 -7.31
C ASP A 463 17.57 -48.94 -6.72
N SER A 464 18.50 -49.87 -6.94
CA SER A 464 18.44 -51.23 -6.37
C SER A 464 18.54 -51.22 -4.83
N VAL A 465 19.41 -50.38 -4.26
CA VAL A 465 19.55 -50.21 -2.80
C VAL A 465 18.26 -49.62 -2.23
N GLN A 466 17.71 -48.61 -2.89
CA GLN A 466 16.47 -47.96 -2.44
C GLN A 466 15.24 -48.85 -2.62
N ALA A 467 15.21 -49.72 -3.63
CA ALA A 467 14.16 -50.72 -3.79
C ALA A 467 14.22 -51.73 -2.64
N TYR A 468 15.38 -52.35 -2.39
CA TYR A 468 15.57 -53.28 -1.28
C TYR A 468 15.20 -52.70 0.09
N ILE A 469 15.61 -51.46 0.38
CA ILE A 469 15.23 -50.78 1.63
C ILE A 469 13.69 -50.69 1.76
N ARG A 470 13.03 -50.20 0.71
CA ARG A 470 11.59 -49.91 0.73
C ARG A 470 10.72 -51.17 0.69
N SER A 471 10.94 -52.06 -0.27
CA SER A 471 10.09 -53.23 -0.54
C SER A 471 10.64 -54.53 0.02
N GLY A 472 11.94 -54.60 0.35
CA GLY A 472 12.60 -55.87 0.68
C GLY A 472 12.73 -56.80 -0.53
N GLU A 473 12.53 -56.28 -1.76
CA GLU A 473 12.73 -57.06 -2.98
C GLU A 473 14.23 -57.32 -3.21
N GLY A 474 14.56 -58.59 -3.47
CA GLY A 474 15.93 -59.05 -3.67
C GLY A 474 16.65 -59.40 -2.37
N SER A 475 17.81 -60.05 -2.51
CA SER A 475 18.71 -60.33 -1.38
C SER A 475 19.69 -59.18 -1.15
N GLU A 476 20.19 -59.05 0.08
CA GLU A 476 21.25 -58.09 0.39
C GLU A 476 22.48 -58.29 -0.51
N GLU A 477 22.81 -59.56 -0.83
CA GLU A 477 23.92 -59.91 -1.73
C GLU A 477 23.70 -59.46 -3.16
N GLU A 478 22.49 -59.61 -3.71
CA GLU A 478 22.15 -59.13 -5.07
C GLU A 478 22.27 -57.59 -5.16
N VAL A 479 21.83 -56.89 -4.13
CA VAL A 479 21.91 -55.41 -4.05
C VAL A 479 23.36 -54.96 -3.98
N VAL A 480 24.18 -55.61 -3.16
CA VAL A 480 25.62 -55.33 -3.08
C VAL A 480 26.32 -55.68 -4.39
N ALA A 481 25.97 -56.79 -5.04
CA ALA A 481 26.51 -57.16 -6.35
C ALA A 481 26.14 -56.12 -7.43
N ALA A 482 24.90 -55.63 -7.43
CA ALA A 482 24.48 -54.53 -8.31
C ALA A 482 25.26 -53.22 -8.01
N ALA A 483 25.47 -52.90 -6.73
CA ALA A 483 26.28 -51.75 -6.33
C ALA A 483 27.76 -51.88 -6.75
N ARG A 484 28.35 -53.08 -6.66
CA ARG A 484 29.69 -53.38 -7.20
C ARG A 484 29.74 -53.21 -8.71
N ALA A 485 28.75 -53.73 -9.44
CA ALA A 485 28.66 -53.58 -10.89
C ALA A 485 28.54 -52.11 -11.30
N ALA A 486 27.70 -51.32 -10.61
CA ALA A 486 27.57 -49.89 -10.83
C ALA A 486 28.86 -49.12 -10.50
N ALA A 487 29.56 -49.50 -9.41
CA ALA A 487 30.86 -48.95 -9.05
C ALA A 487 31.92 -49.26 -10.11
N ALA A 488 31.99 -50.51 -10.58
CA ALA A 488 32.88 -50.93 -11.66
C ALA A 488 32.57 -50.21 -12.97
N ALA A 489 31.30 -50.06 -13.34
CA ALA A 489 30.88 -49.32 -14.52
C ALA A 489 31.27 -47.84 -14.43
N THR A 490 31.13 -47.22 -13.26
CA THR A 490 31.55 -45.83 -13.03
C THR A 490 33.07 -45.68 -13.05
N ALA A 491 33.80 -46.63 -12.48
CA ALA A 491 35.26 -46.64 -12.54
C ALA A 491 35.75 -46.80 -13.98
N ALA A 492 35.13 -47.69 -14.77
CA ALA A 492 35.40 -47.85 -16.19
C ALA A 492 35.07 -46.58 -16.99
N ALA A 493 33.93 -45.93 -16.71
CA ALA A 493 33.56 -44.66 -17.34
C ALA A 493 34.53 -43.54 -16.98
N ALA A 494 35.01 -43.48 -15.73
CA ALA A 494 36.02 -42.52 -15.28
C ALA A 494 37.35 -42.76 -15.98
N GLN A 495 37.82 -44.01 -16.07
CA GLN A 495 39.03 -44.38 -16.82
C GLN A 495 38.90 -44.02 -18.31
N ALA A 496 37.73 -44.29 -18.92
CA ALA A 496 37.47 -43.94 -20.31
C ALA A 496 37.47 -42.41 -20.53
N ARG A 497 36.87 -41.66 -19.60
CA ARG A 497 36.89 -40.20 -19.59
C ARG A 497 38.31 -39.66 -19.43
N ASP A 498 39.09 -40.20 -18.51
CA ASP A 498 40.47 -39.77 -18.27
C ASP A 498 41.35 -40.10 -19.48
N ALA A 499 41.18 -41.27 -20.10
CA ALA A 499 41.86 -41.62 -21.35
C ALA A 499 41.48 -40.68 -22.50
N ARG A 500 40.19 -40.32 -22.65
CA ARG A 500 39.74 -39.31 -23.62
C ARG A 500 40.32 -37.93 -23.32
N ARG A 501 40.34 -37.52 -22.04
CA ARG A 501 40.91 -36.26 -21.59
C ARG A 501 42.40 -36.19 -21.91
N THR A 502 43.17 -37.24 -21.64
CA THR A 502 44.60 -37.31 -21.95
C THR A 502 44.82 -37.19 -23.46
N ARG A 503 44.17 -38.04 -24.28
CA ARG A 503 44.28 -37.95 -25.75
C ARG A 503 43.94 -36.56 -26.28
N MET A 504 42.82 -36.01 -25.83
CA MET A 504 42.39 -34.69 -26.26
C MET A 504 43.31 -33.58 -25.78
N THR A 505 43.90 -33.71 -24.59
CA THR A 505 44.92 -32.77 -24.10
C THR A 505 46.16 -32.81 -24.99
N ASP A 506 46.62 -33.99 -25.40
CA ASP A 506 47.77 -34.15 -26.30
C ASP A 506 47.49 -33.57 -27.70
N LEU A 507 46.30 -33.82 -28.26
CA LEU A 507 45.87 -33.26 -29.55
C LEU A 507 45.76 -31.73 -29.51
N LEU A 508 45.09 -31.19 -28.49
CA LEU A 508 45.01 -29.74 -28.30
C LEU A 508 46.40 -29.15 -28.05
N ALA A 509 47.31 -29.90 -27.41
CA ALA A 509 48.67 -29.44 -27.21
C ALA A 509 49.48 -29.33 -28.50
N ALA A 510 49.33 -30.29 -29.40
CA ALA A 510 49.96 -30.26 -30.72
C ALA A 510 49.50 -29.06 -31.57
N GLU A 511 48.27 -28.57 -31.37
CA GLU A 511 47.70 -27.41 -32.09
C GLU A 511 47.81 -26.08 -31.35
N GLY A 512 48.44 -26.05 -30.16
CA GLY A 512 48.51 -24.83 -29.34
C GLY A 512 47.16 -24.38 -28.75
N LEU A 513 46.21 -25.31 -28.62
CA LEU A 513 44.84 -25.10 -28.14
C LEU A 513 44.63 -25.58 -26.68
N GLN A 514 45.71 -25.76 -25.89
CA GLN A 514 45.64 -26.35 -24.54
C GLN A 514 44.63 -25.65 -23.62
N ARG A 515 44.43 -24.34 -23.78
CA ARG A 515 43.46 -23.57 -22.98
C ARG A 515 42.02 -24.08 -23.09
N TYR A 516 41.66 -24.70 -24.21
CA TYR A 516 40.32 -25.24 -24.44
C TYR A 516 40.08 -26.59 -23.75
N ALA A 517 41.12 -27.27 -23.27
CA ALA A 517 40.99 -28.55 -22.57
C ALA A 517 40.30 -28.43 -21.20
N ILE A 518 40.25 -27.21 -20.63
CA ILE A 518 39.77 -26.95 -19.26
C ILE A 518 38.48 -26.12 -19.27
N GLY A 519 38.13 -25.46 -20.39
CA GLY A 519 36.98 -24.55 -20.48
C GLY A 519 35.72 -25.18 -21.08
N TYR A 520 34.55 -24.70 -20.64
CA TYR A 520 33.24 -25.01 -21.24
C TYR A 520 33.01 -24.31 -22.61
N GLU A 521 34.06 -23.76 -23.22
CA GLU A 521 33.99 -22.92 -24.42
C GLU A 521 33.74 -23.73 -25.71
N ALA A 522 33.98 -25.05 -25.67
CA ALA A 522 33.68 -25.97 -26.76
C ALA A 522 32.74 -27.10 -26.25
N PRO A 523 31.40 -26.95 -26.36
CA PRO A 523 30.45 -27.93 -25.83
C PRO A 523 30.67 -29.35 -26.37
N ALA A 524 30.98 -29.49 -27.66
CA ALA A 524 31.24 -30.79 -28.28
C ALA A 524 32.51 -31.46 -27.73
N LEU A 525 33.54 -30.68 -27.38
CA LEU A 525 34.75 -31.16 -26.71
C LEU A 525 34.42 -31.73 -25.33
N TRP A 526 33.61 -31.00 -24.57
CA TRP A 526 33.18 -31.42 -23.24
C TRP A 526 32.31 -32.69 -23.29
N SER A 527 31.36 -32.77 -24.23
CA SER A 527 30.55 -33.97 -24.47
C SER A 527 31.42 -35.17 -24.82
N TYR A 528 32.36 -35.01 -25.76
CA TYR A 528 33.28 -36.09 -26.12
C TYR A 528 34.10 -36.57 -24.90
N ILE A 529 34.71 -35.66 -24.13
CA ILE A 529 35.49 -36.05 -22.94
C ILE A 529 34.59 -36.77 -21.93
N THR A 530 33.47 -36.17 -21.55
CA THR A 530 32.62 -36.65 -20.45
C THR A 530 31.82 -37.90 -20.78
N SER A 531 31.03 -37.89 -21.85
CA SER A 531 30.14 -38.99 -22.24
C SER A 531 30.70 -39.88 -23.34
N GLY A 532 31.68 -39.41 -24.12
CA GLY A 532 32.14 -40.10 -25.32
C GLY A 532 31.22 -39.90 -26.53
N GLU A 533 30.27 -38.96 -26.45
CA GLU A 533 29.40 -38.61 -27.57
C GLU A 533 30.18 -37.81 -28.63
N GLY A 534 30.05 -38.20 -29.90
CA GLY A 534 30.75 -37.59 -31.03
C GLY A 534 32.08 -38.26 -31.37
N SER A 535 32.76 -37.75 -32.40
CA SER A 535 34.09 -38.20 -32.79
C SER A 535 35.17 -37.29 -32.20
N GLU A 536 36.38 -37.85 -32.04
CA GLU A 536 37.57 -37.09 -31.64
C GLU A 536 37.85 -35.93 -32.61
N GLU A 537 37.66 -36.17 -33.92
CA GLU A 537 37.77 -35.14 -34.97
C GLU A 537 36.74 -34.01 -34.82
N ALA A 538 35.48 -34.32 -34.48
CA ALA A 538 34.45 -33.31 -34.26
C ALA A 538 34.74 -32.47 -33.02
N ALA A 539 35.25 -33.09 -31.95
CA ALA A 539 35.66 -32.40 -30.74
C ALA A 539 36.86 -31.46 -31.01
N LEU A 540 37.84 -31.90 -31.79
CA LEU A 540 38.98 -31.08 -32.19
C LEU A 540 38.57 -29.94 -33.13
N ALA A 541 37.68 -30.20 -34.10
CA ALA A 541 37.12 -29.17 -34.96
C ALA A 541 36.37 -28.09 -34.16
N ALA A 542 35.55 -28.49 -33.18
CA ALA A 542 34.87 -27.55 -32.29
C ALA A 542 35.85 -26.72 -31.45
N ALA A 543 36.97 -27.31 -31.01
CA ALA A 543 38.03 -26.57 -30.32
C ALA A 543 38.71 -25.54 -31.25
N ARG A 544 38.96 -25.89 -32.52
CA ARG A 544 39.47 -24.95 -33.53
C ARG A 544 38.49 -23.82 -33.82
N GLU A 545 37.20 -24.11 -33.92
CA GLU A 545 36.15 -23.09 -34.09
C GLU A 545 36.09 -22.16 -32.87
N ALA A 546 36.13 -22.71 -31.66
CA ALA A 546 36.20 -21.92 -30.43
C ALA A 546 37.50 -21.08 -30.34
N ALA A 547 38.62 -21.63 -30.84
CA ALA A 547 39.88 -20.91 -30.98
C ALA A 547 39.77 -19.70 -31.90
N ALA A 548 39.25 -19.91 -33.11
CA ALA A 548 39.02 -18.86 -34.09
C ALA A 548 38.02 -17.82 -33.59
N ALA A 549 36.94 -18.24 -32.92
CA ALA A 549 35.95 -17.34 -32.34
C ALA A 549 36.54 -16.48 -31.21
N ASN A 550 37.37 -17.06 -30.34
CA ASN A 550 38.04 -16.33 -29.28
C ASN A 550 39.14 -15.41 -29.83
N GLU A 551 39.90 -15.82 -30.85
CA GLU A 551 40.84 -14.94 -31.53
C GLU A 551 40.13 -13.73 -32.15
N ALA A 552 38.98 -13.96 -32.81
CA ALA A 552 38.15 -12.88 -33.32
C ALA A 552 37.59 -11.98 -32.20
N LEU A 553 37.19 -12.54 -31.06
CA LEU A 553 36.78 -11.79 -29.88
C LEU A 553 37.93 -10.93 -29.34
N GLN A 554 39.11 -11.51 -29.15
CA GLN A 554 40.31 -10.81 -28.68
C GLN A 554 40.79 -9.75 -29.68
N ALA A 555 40.64 -9.98 -30.98
CA ALA A 555 40.94 -8.98 -32.00
C ALA A 555 39.97 -7.79 -31.92
N ARG A 556 38.66 -8.04 -31.79
CA ARG A 556 37.65 -7.00 -31.56
C ARG A 556 37.89 -6.25 -30.26
N GLU A 557 38.22 -6.96 -29.20
CA GLU A 557 38.52 -6.39 -27.89
C GLU A 557 39.77 -5.51 -27.93
N ARG A 558 40.88 -6.01 -28.51
CA ARG A 558 42.11 -5.23 -28.69
C ARG A 558 41.90 -4.01 -29.59
N GLY A 559 41.15 -4.14 -30.68
CA GLY A 559 40.81 -3.03 -31.57
C GLY A 559 40.02 -1.94 -30.83
N LEU A 560 38.95 -2.33 -30.13
CA LEU A 560 38.16 -1.40 -29.32
C LEU A 560 38.99 -0.76 -28.20
N LEU A 561 39.81 -1.53 -27.47
CA LEU A 561 40.66 -1.01 -26.40
C LEU A 561 41.72 -0.05 -26.92
N ALA A 562 42.41 -0.38 -28.02
CA ALA A 562 43.39 0.50 -28.64
C ALA A 562 42.75 1.83 -29.07
N ARG A 563 41.53 1.78 -29.62
CA ARG A 563 40.75 2.96 -29.97
C ARG A 563 40.36 3.79 -28.74
N LEU A 564 39.82 3.18 -27.70
CA LEU A 564 39.47 3.87 -26.46
C LEU A 564 40.69 4.48 -25.77
N GLN A 565 41.84 3.79 -25.79
CA GLN A 565 43.10 4.28 -25.26
C GLN A 565 43.63 5.48 -26.07
N ALA A 566 43.53 5.44 -27.40
CA ALA A 566 43.86 6.58 -28.27
C ALA A 566 42.95 7.80 -28.01
N GLU A 567 41.69 7.55 -27.63
CA GLU A 567 40.73 8.58 -27.21
C GLU A 567 40.90 9.03 -25.74
N GLY A 568 41.81 8.41 -24.97
CA GLY A 568 42.06 8.73 -23.56
C GLY A 568 40.95 8.29 -22.59
N ILE A 569 40.12 7.33 -22.99
CA ILE A 569 38.99 6.83 -22.18
C ILE A 569 39.43 5.63 -21.36
N ALA A 570 39.24 5.70 -20.03
CA ALA A 570 39.62 4.63 -19.12
C ALA A 570 38.79 3.34 -19.35
N GLU A 571 39.44 2.19 -19.18
CA GLU A 571 38.87 0.86 -19.42
C GLU A 571 37.62 0.56 -18.55
N CYS A 572 37.51 1.18 -17.37
CA CYS A 572 36.37 1.00 -16.47
C CYS A 572 35.03 1.43 -17.08
N HIS A 573 35.02 2.33 -18.07
CA HIS A 573 33.79 2.78 -18.75
C HIS A 573 33.22 1.77 -19.74
N ARG A 574 33.96 0.69 -20.03
CA ARG A 574 33.53 -0.40 -20.92
C ARG A 574 32.53 -1.35 -20.27
N VAL A 575 32.65 -1.54 -18.95
CA VAL A 575 31.91 -2.57 -18.20
C VAL A 575 30.43 -2.22 -18.15
N GLY A 576 29.58 -3.12 -18.63
CA GLY A 576 28.13 -2.96 -18.61
C GLY A 576 27.54 -2.14 -19.76
N VAL A 577 28.32 -1.76 -20.78
CA VAL A 577 27.80 -1.11 -21.99
C VAL A 577 27.28 -2.18 -22.98
N PRO A 578 25.96 -2.26 -23.25
CA PRO A 578 25.39 -3.36 -24.05
C PRO A 578 25.91 -3.41 -25.50
N ALA A 579 26.25 -2.26 -26.08
CA ALA A 579 26.84 -2.19 -27.42
C ALA A 579 28.22 -2.83 -27.47
N VAL A 580 29.06 -2.65 -26.43
CA VAL A 580 30.37 -3.30 -26.35
C VAL A 580 30.22 -4.81 -26.24
N HIS A 581 29.33 -5.29 -25.38
CA HIS A 581 29.11 -6.73 -25.23
C HIS A 581 28.63 -7.38 -26.54
N ARG A 582 27.70 -6.73 -27.27
CA ARG A 582 27.24 -7.21 -28.58
C ARG A 582 28.36 -7.24 -29.61
N PHE A 583 29.17 -6.18 -29.67
CA PHE A 583 30.30 -6.11 -30.59
C PHE A 583 31.39 -7.14 -30.26
N VAL A 584 31.90 -7.16 -29.03
CA VAL A 584 33.01 -8.03 -28.62
C VAL A 584 32.59 -9.50 -28.66
N SER A 585 31.51 -9.86 -27.96
CA SER A 585 31.13 -11.27 -27.77
C SER A 585 30.47 -11.89 -29.00
N ARG A 586 29.69 -11.12 -29.77
CA ARG A 586 28.88 -11.66 -30.89
C ARG A 586 29.29 -11.15 -32.27
N GLY A 587 30.15 -10.13 -32.35
CA GLY A 587 30.43 -9.46 -33.62
C GLY A 587 29.24 -8.66 -34.16
N GLU A 588 28.24 -8.36 -33.32
CA GLU A 588 27.06 -7.59 -33.71
C GLU A 588 27.34 -6.07 -33.61
N GLY A 589 27.17 -5.34 -34.72
CA GLY A 589 27.38 -3.90 -34.80
C GLY A 589 28.80 -3.50 -35.24
N SER A 590 29.07 -2.21 -35.35
CA SER A 590 30.39 -1.68 -35.71
C SER A 590 31.22 -1.33 -34.47
N GLU A 591 32.54 -1.40 -34.62
CA GLU A 591 33.49 -0.92 -33.62
C GLU A 591 33.23 0.55 -33.25
N GLU A 592 32.89 1.36 -34.25
CA GLU A 592 32.55 2.78 -34.07
C GLU A 592 31.30 2.98 -33.21
N ALA A 593 30.25 2.17 -33.39
CA ALA A 593 29.06 2.24 -32.56
C ALA A 593 29.34 1.81 -31.11
N ALA A 594 30.19 0.79 -30.92
CA ALA A 594 30.64 0.38 -29.59
C ALA A 594 31.48 1.47 -28.91
N ALA A 595 32.45 2.06 -29.62
CA ALA A 595 33.28 3.15 -29.12
C ALA A 595 32.43 4.40 -28.79
N ALA A 596 31.45 4.75 -29.64
CA ALA A 596 30.52 5.85 -29.38
C ALA A 596 29.69 5.63 -28.11
N ALA A 597 29.21 4.41 -27.88
CA ALA A 597 28.47 4.08 -26.67
C ALA A 597 29.34 4.15 -25.40
N VAL A 598 30.63 3.78 -25.49
CA VAL A 598 31.57 3.93 -24.37
C VAL A 598 31.90 5.41 -24.12
N ARG A 599 32.08 6.23 -25.18
CA ARG A 599 32.22 7.68 -25.05
C ARG A 599 31.05 8.30 -24.29
N GLU A 600 29.83 7.95 -24.69
CA GLU A 600 28.63 8.44 -24.03
C GLU A 600 28.56 7.96 -22.56
N ALA A 601 28.91 6.70 -22.29
CA ALA A 601 28.95 6.16 -20.93
C ALA A 601 30.02 6.84 -20.06
N ALA A 602 31.22 7.10 -20.60
CA ALA A 602 32.30 7.82 -19.93
C ALA A 602 31.90 9.26 -19.62
N GLN A 603 31.28 9.96 -20.59
CA GLN A 603 30.75 11.30 -20.39
C GLN A 603 29.66 11.31 -19.31
N ARG A 604 28.74 10.34 -19.31
CA ARG A 604 27.71 10.19 -18.26
C ARG A 604 28.34 9.92 -16.88
N ALA A 605 29.39 9.11 -16.81
CA ALA A 605 30.11 8.83 -15.56
C ALA A 605 30.82 10.08 -15.02
N GLN A 606 31.57 10.80 -15.86
CA GLN A 606 32.21 12.07 -15.47
C GLN A 606 31.19 13.10 -14.99
N GLN A 607 30.06 13.24 -15.71
CA GLN A 607 28.98 14.12 -15.28
C GLN A 607 28.38 13.69 -13.93
N ARG A 608 28.21 12.38 -13.71
CA ARG A 608 27.72 11.84 -12.42
C ARG A 608 28.71 12.11 -11.29
N GLU A 609 30.00 11.90 -11.51
CA GLU A 609 31.05 12.18 -10.53
C GLU A 609 31.11 13.68 -10.21
N ALA A 610 31.09 14.55 -11.22
CA ALA A 610 31.03 16.00 -11.04
C ALA A 610 29.80 16.43 -10.23
N ARG A 611 28.61 15.90 -10.56
CA ARG A 611 27.38 16.16 -9.80
C ARG A 611 27.48 15.63 -8.36
N CYS A 612 28.00 14.42 -8.18
CA CYS A 612 28.18 13.81 -6.86
C CYS A 612 29.15 14.63 -6.00
N ALA A 613 30.29 15.05 -6.56
CA ALA A 613 31.29 15.87 -5.88
C ALA A 613 30.71 17.24 -5.50
N SER A 614 30.01 17.91 -6.43
CA SER A 614 29.36 19.19 -6.17
C SER A 614 28.32 19.10 -5.04
N VAL A 615 27.41 18.11 -5.13
CA VAL A 615 26.40 17.85 -4.10
C VAL A 615 27.04 17.49 -2.76
N THR A 616 28.08 16.65 -2.77
CA THR A 616 28.76 16.23 -1.54
C THR A 616 29.45 17.41 -0.87
N ALA A 617 30.14 18.27 -1.62
CA ALA A 617 30.75 19.49 -1.10
C ALA A 617 29.69 20.46 -0.53
N ALA A 618 28.58 20.63 -1.24
CA ALA A 618 27.48 21.50 -0.80
C ALA A 618 26.76 20.98 0.45
N LEU A 619 26.64 19.66 0.63
CA LEU A 619 26.07 19.03 1.83
C LEU A 619 27.07 19.05 3.00
N ALA A 620 28.35 18.85 2.74
CA ALA A 620 29.40 18.90 3.77
C ALA A 620 29.47 20.30 4.41
N ALA A 621 29.25 21.36 3.63
CA ALA A 621 29.18 22.74 4.14
C ALA A 621 28.04 22.98 5.16
N VAL A 622 27.05 22.09 5.23
CA VAL A 622 25.96 22.13 6.23
C VAL A 622 26.03 20.94 7.21
N GLY A 623 27.18 20.28 7.31
CA GLY A 623 27.39 19.15 8.23
C GLY A 623 26.58 17.89 7.86
N GLN A 624 26.20 17.74 6.59
CA GLN A 624 25.46 16.59 6.08
C GLN A 624 26.31 15.79 5.10
N THR A 625 25.95 14.52 4.91
CA THR A 625 26.60 13.65 3.93
C THR A 625 25.63 13.26 2.83
N TYR A 626 26.13 13.07 1.62
CA TYR A 626 25.31 12.52 0.54
C TYR A 626 24.75 11.14 0.90
N ALA A 627 25.53 10.30 1.58
CA ALA A 627 25.14 8.95 1.96
C ALA A 627 23.94 8.92 2.92
N SER A 628 23.83 9.86 3.87
CA SER A 628 22.70 9.94 4.79
C SER A 628 21.42 10.40 4.09
N LEU A 629 21.52 11.33 3.14
CA LEU A 629 20.35 11.97 2.53
C LEU A 629 19.85 11.32 1.23
N ARG A 630 20.68 10.52 0.55
CA ARG A 630 20.31 9.93 -0.76
C ARG A 630 19.01 9.13 -0.73
N TRP A 631 18.70 8.47 0.38
CA TRP A 631 17.49 7.66 0.55
C TRP A 631 16.27 8.47 1.02
N HIS A 632 16.49 9.63 1.64
CA HIS A 632 15.41 10.50 2.15
C HIS A 632 14.98 11.57 1.13
N VAL A 633 15.82 11.83 0.13
CA VAL A 633 15.58 12.85 -0.90
C VAL A 633 15.71 12.20 -2.28
N PRO A 634 14.65 11.56 -2.82
CA PRO A 634 14.71 10.87 -4.11
C PRO A 634 15.23 11.74 -5.26
N ALA A 635 14.89 13.04 -5.24
CA ALA A 635 15.38 14.01 -6.22
C ALA A 635 16.91 14.18 -6.19
N LEU A 636 17.54 14.01 -5.02
CA LEU A 636 19.00 14.09 -4.86
C LEU A 636 19.70 12.93 -5.59
N GLU A 637 19.18 11.70 -5.45
CA GLU A 637 19.71 10.54 -6.15
C GLU A 637 19.46 10.62 -7.66
N ALA A 638 18.26 11.04 -8.07
CA ALA A 638 17.93 11.26 -9.47
C ALA A 638 18.86 12.29 -10.12
N TYR A 639 19.09 13.44 -9.48
CA TYR A 639 20.02 14.45 -9.98
C TYR A 639 21.45 13.91 -10.10
N VAL A 640 21.98 13.21 -9.09
CA VAL A 640 23.34 12.65 -9.19
C VAL A 640 23.40 11.60 -10.32
N ARG A 641 22.46 10.67 -10.37
CA ARG A 641 22.47 9.52 -11.28
C ARG A 641 22.18 9.91 -12.73
N THR A 642 21.09 10.61 -12.99
CA THR A 642 20.60 10.91 -14.35
C THR A 642 20.73 12.38 -14.73
N GLY A 643 20.98 13.28 -13.77
CA GLY A 643 20.97 14.72 -14.01
C GLY A 643 19.57 15.32 -14.03
N GLU A 644 18.55 14.58 -13.61
CA GLU A 644 17.18 15.08 -13.52
C GLU A 644 17.06 16.18 -12.45
N GLY A 645 16.55 17.35 -12.87
CA GLY A 645 16.39 18.53 -12.02
C GLY A 645 17.61 19.46 -12.00
N SER A 646 17.66 20.39 -11.04
CA SER A 646 18.79 21.31 -10.86
C SER A 646 19.43 21.14 -9.49
N GLU A 647 20.74 21.37 -9.41
CA GLU A 647 21.50 21.29 -8.16
C GLU A 647 20.87 22.14 -7.05
N ALA A 648 20.49 23.37 -7.40
CA ALA A 648 19.84 24.29 -6.47
C ALA A 648 18.50 23.73 -5.95
N ALA A 649 17.69 23.10 -6.81
CA ALA A 649 16.41 22.52 -6.42
C ALA A 649 16.59 21.32 -5.49
N VAL A 650 17.56 20.43 -5.77
CA VAL A 650 17.81 19.25 -4.94
C VAL A 650 18.47 19.59 -3.62
N LEU A 651 19.39 20.56 -3.58
CA LEU A 651 19.96 21.06 -2.33
C LEU A 651 18.91 21.79 -1.49
N ALA A 652 17.98 22.53 -2.11
CA ALA A 652 16.85 23.12 -1.41
C ALA A 652 15.88 22.06 -0.87
N ALA A 653 15.66 20.95 -1.59
CA ALA A 653 14.90 19.82 -1.08
C ALA A 653 15.60 19.15 0.11
N ALA A 654 16.91 18.90 -0.01
CA ALA A 654 17.74 18.33 1.06
C ALA A 654 17.74 19.20 2.33
N ARG A 655 17.91 20.53 2.18
CA ARG A 655 17.81 21.48 3.31
C ARG A 655 16.43 21.46 3.96
N ARG A 656 15.35 21.32 3.19
CA ARG A 656 13.99 21.22 3.74
C ARG A 656 13.81 19.96 4.57
N VAL A 657 14.24 18.81 4.06
CA VAL A 657 14.17 17.54 4.81
C VAL A 657 15.01 17.63 6.09
N TRP A 658 16.24 18.13 5.99
CA TRP A 658 17.11 18.31 7.14
C TRP A 658 16.52 19.28 8.18
N GLN A 659 15.95 20.41 7.76
CA GLN A 659 15.30 21.34 8.68
C GLN A 659 14.08 20.71 9.35
N VAL A 660 13.30 19.89 8.64
CA VAL A 660 12.18 19.14 9.22
C VAL A 660 12.68 18.17 10.27
N ASP A 661 13.78 17.45 10.02
CA ASP A 661 14.38 16.52 10.98
C ASP A 661 14.98 17.25 12.20
N ALA A 662 15.65 18.39 11.98
CA ALA A 662 16.18 19.22 13.07
C ALA A 662 15.05 19.74 13.96
N ASN A 663 14.00 20.31 13.37
CA ASN A 663 12.81 20.77 14.10
C ASN A 663 12.11 19.60 14.83
N ARG A 664 12.09 18.41 14.23
CA ARG A 664 11.54 17.21 14.87
C ARG A 664 12.34 16.81 16.10
N ARG A 665 13.67 16.84 16.04
CA ARG A 665 14.54 16.55 17.20
C ARG A 665 14.36 17.58 18.31
N GLU A 666 14.37 18.86 17.96
CA GLU A 666 14.15 19.94 18.94
C GLU A 666 12.80 19.79 19.66
N ARG A 667 11.72 19.52 18.90
CA ARG A 667 10.40 19.27 19.50
C ARG A 667 10.37 18.00 20.35
N GLN A 668 11.06 16.95 19.92
CA GLN A 668 11.19 15.71 20.69
C GLN A 668 11.91 15.98 22.02
N GLU A 669 13.02 16.71 21.99
CA GLU A 669 13.77 17.12 23.18
C GLU A 669 12.93 17.97 24.13
N LEU A 670 12.13 18.91 23.61
CA LEU A 670 11.21 19.72 24.41
C LEU A 670 10.13 18.87 25.10
N VAL A 671 9.52 17.92 24.38
CA VAL A 671 8.54 16.99 24.95
C VAL A 671 9.21 16.10 26.00
N ASP A 672 10.39 15.56 25.69
CA ASP A 672 11.12 14.67 26.57
C ASP A 672 11.56 15.37 27.86
N ALA A 673 11.99 16.63 27.78
CA ALA A 673 12.32 17.46 28.93
C ALA A 673 11.08 17.77 29.77
N ALA A 674 9.94 18.08 29.14
CA ALA A 674 8.70 18.38 29.87
C ALA A 674 8.09 17.16 30.56
N LEU A 675 8.07 16.00 29.89
CA LEU A 675 7.67 14.73 30.53
C LEU A 675 8.62 14.36 31.67
N ALA A 676 9.92 14.61 31.50
CA ALA A 676 10.91 14.36 32.55
C ALA A 676 10.72 15.25 33.77
N ALA A 677 10.40 16.53 33.58
CA ALA A 677 10.14 17.48 34.66
C ALA A 677 8.95 17.09 35.54
N GLU A 678 8.02 16.28 35.01
CA GLU A 678 6.82 15.84 35.72
C GLU A 678 6.85 14.38 36.17
N GLY A 679 7.98 13.69 36.01
CA GLY A 679 8.07 12.26 36.35
C GLY A 679 7.29 11.34 35.42
N LEU A 680 6.80 11.84 34.28
CA LEU A 680 6.00 11.09 33.30
C LEU A 680 6.85 10.41 32.22
N GLN A 681 8.12 10.09 32.52
CA GLN A 681 9.08 9.52 31.57
C GLN A 681 8.70 8.12 31.10
N MET A 682 7.94 7.37 31.91
CA MET A 682 7.40 6.07 31.55
C MET A 682 6.44 6.14 30.34
N PHE A 683 5.81 7.29 30.12
CA PHE A 683 5.02 7.59 28.91
C PHE A 683 5.93 8.05 27.75
N ARG A 684 7.15 7.51 27.64
CA ARG A 684 7.99 7.67 26.45
C ARG A 684 7.77 6.45 25.55
N GLY A 685 6.87 6.57 24.59
CA GLY A 685 6.84 5.69 23.41
C GLY A 685 5.64 4.77 23.35
N PHE A 686 4.56 5.06 24.09
CA PHE A 686 3.34 4.28 23.93
C PHE A 686 2.66 4.59 22.59
N PRO A 687 2.23 3.57 21.83
CA PRO A 687 1.71 3.72 20.46
C PRO A 687 0.41 4.53 20.37
N TRP A 688 -0.28 4.81 21.48
CA TRP A 688 -1.50 5.61 21.51
C TRP A 688 -1.25 7.11 21.79
N GLU A 689 -0.01 7.50 22.17
CA GLU A 689 0.50 8.88 22.15
C GLU A 689 0.62 9.42 20.71
N ALA A 690 0.47 8.53 19.71
CA ALA A 690 0.61 8.82 18.29
C ALA A 690 -0.36 9.88 17.74
N ASN A 691 -1.28 10.40 18.56
CA ASN A 691 -2.23 11.43 18.12
C ASN A 691 -1.94 12.84 18.66
N SER A 692 -1.24 13.01 19.77
CA SER A 692 -0.88 14.34 20.30
C SER A 692 0.63 14.57 20.30
N ARG A 693 1.40 13.59 20.81
CA ARG A 693 2.87 13.62 20.77
C ARG A 693 3.37 13.55 19.34
N ASP A 694 2.93 12.57 18.55
CA ASP A 694 3.40 12.49 17.15
C ASP A 694 2.94 13.68 16.34
N LYS A 695 1.73 14.23 16.59
CA LYS A 695 1.30 15.46 15.93
C LYS A 695 2.21 16.64 16.26
N TYR A 696 2.60 16.81 17.52
CA TYR A 696 3.52 17.87 17.92
C TYR A 696 4.94 17.61 17.42
N VAL A 697 5.50 16.43 17.64
CA VAL A 697 6.89 16.09 17.30
C VAL A 697 7.10 16.03 15.79
N GLN A 698 6.21 15.34 15.06
CA GLN A 698 6.35 15.15 13.61
C GLN A 698 5.92 16.40 12.84
N TYR A 699 4.86 17.09 13.28
CA TYR A 699 4.26 18.16 12.50
C TYR A 699 4.27 19.54 13.16
N GLY A 700 4.48 19.61 14.47
CA GLY A 700 4.38 20.87 15.23
C GLY A 700 2.94 21.25 15.52
N GLU A 701 2.01 20.31 15.36
CA GLU A 701 0.59 20.52 15.61
C GLU A 701 0.28 20.18 17.06
N GLY A 702 0.02 21.20 17.89
CA GLY A 702 -0.23 21.08 19.32
C GLY A 702 0.74 21.92 20.15
N SER A 703 0.75 21.68 21.46
CA SER A 703 1.74 22.26 22.38
C SER A 703 2.37 21.14 23.22
N VAL A 704 3.56 21.41 23.75
CA VAL A 704 4.21 20.53 24.75
C VAL A 704 3.28 20.29 25.93
N GLU A 705 2.59 21.34 26.40
CA GLU A 705 1.60 21.24 27.48
C GLU A 705 0.43 20.33 27.13
N GLY A 706 -0.02 20.31 25.87
CA GLY A 706 -1.07 19.41 25.42
C GLY A 706 -0.63 17.94 25.43
N VAL A 707 0.64 17.67 25.12
CA VAL A 707 1.23 16.32 25.22
C VAL A 707 1.33 15.90 26.69
N VAL A 708 1.86 16.78 27.53
CA VAL A 708 2.01 16.55 28.97
C VAL A 708 0.65 16.37 29.66
N ALA A 709 -0.36 17.18 29.33
CA ALA A 709 -1.71 17.05 29.88
C ALA A 709 -2.37 15.73 29.49
N ALA A 710 -2.14 15.25 28.26
CA ALA A 710 -2.60 13.93 27.84
C ALA A 710 -1.91 12.80 28.62
N ALA A 711 -0.60 12.93 28.88
CA ALA A 711 0.16 12.00 29.70
C ALA A 711 -0.33 11.99 31.17
N ARG A 712 -0.55 13.16 31.78
CA ARG A 712 -1.12 13.30 33.14
C ARG A 712 -2.49 12.63 33.24
N LYS A 713 -3.40 12.97 32.33
CA LYS A 713 -4.75 12.40 32.32
C LYS A 713 -4.69 10.88 32.31
N ARG A 714 -3.72 10.30 31.58
CA ARG A 714 -3.56 8.86 31.54
C ARG A 714 -2.97 8.29 32.81
N HIS A 715 -1.93 8.91 33.35
CA HIS A 715 -1.38 8.54 34.64
C HIS A 715 -2.49 8.47 35.70
N ASP A 716 -3.41 9.45 35.69
CA ASP A 716 -4.57 9.48 36.56
C ASP A 716 -5.62 8.38 36.25
N GLU A 717 -5.76 7.97 34.99
CA GLU A 717 -6.63 6.84 34.57
C GLU A 717 -5.99 5.46 34.85
N GLU A 718 -4.66 5.37 34.87
CA GLU A 718 -3.92 4.12 35.10
C GLU A 718 -3.93 3.70 36.56
N GLY A 719 -3.96 4.63 37.51
CA GLY A 719 -4.11 4.32 38.94
C GLY A 719 -5.34 3.44 39.22
N PRO A 720 -6.57 3.89 38.87
CA PRO A 720 -7.79 3.10 39.05
C PRO A 720 -7.80 1.78 38.27
N MET A 721 -7.19 1.76 37.07
CA MET A 721 -7.08 0.54 36.27
C MET A 721 -6.09 -0.46 36.88
N ALA A 722 -5.01 0.01 37.50
CA ALA A 722 -4.05 -0.83 38.21
C ALA A 722 -4.67 -1.41 39.49
N GLU A 723 -5.41 -0.60 40.26
CA GLU A 723 -6.18 -1.08 41.41
C GLU A 723 -7.24 -2.10 40.99
N TRP A 724 -7.96 -1.85 39.89
CA TRP A 724 -8.94 -2.80 39.36
C TRP A 724 -8.27 -4.10 38.91
N ARG A 725 -7.12 -4.05 38.22
CA ARG A 725 -6.36 -5.25 37.84
C ARG A 725 -5.87 -6.02 39.04
N ALA A 726 -5.29 -5.35 40.04
CA ALA A 726 -4.85 -5.97 41.28
C ALA A 726 -6.03 -6.63 42.02
N LYS A 727 -7.21 -6.00 42.02
CA LYS A 727 -8.43 -6.58 42.58
C LYS A 727 -8.90 -7.81 41.81
N VAL A 728 -8.92 -7.76 40.47
CA VAL A 728 -9.30 -8.89 39.62
C VAL A 728 -8.31 -10.04 39.79
N GLU A 729 -7.01 -9.76 39.86
CA GLU A 729 -5.98 -10.77 40.13
C GLU A 729 -6.13 -11.39 41.52
N ALA A 730 -6.45 -10.59 42.55
CA ALA A 730 -6.73 -11.09 43.90
C ALA A 730 -8.02 -11.94 43.94
N GLU A 731 -9.07 -11.53 43.21
CA GLU A 731 -10.31 -12.33 43.08
C GLU A 731 -10.04 -13.65 42.35
N HIS A 732 -9.25 -13.64 41.27
CA HIS A 732 -8.83 -14.85 40.58
C HIS A 732 -7.99 -15.77 41.46
N ALA A 733 -7.05 -15.22 42.24
CA ALA A 733 -6.24 -16.00 43.18
C ALA A 733 -7.11 -16.59 44.30
N ALA A 734 -8.10 -15.84 44.80
CA ALA A 734 -9.03 -16.34 45.81
C ALA A 734 -9.95 -17.43 45.26
N MET A 735 -10.43 -17.30 44.01
CA MET A 735 -11.19 -18.37 43.36
C MET A 735 -10.35 -19.64 43.17
N ALA A 736 -9.09 -19.49 42.72
CA ALA A 736 -8.20 -20.63 42.55
C ALA A 736 -7.92 -21.35 43.89
N ALA A 737 -7.72 -20.60 44.97
CA ALA A 737 -7.54 -21.19 46.31
C ALA A 737 -8.82 -21.86 46.84
N ALA A 738 -10.01 -21.34 46.50
CA ALA A 738 -11.28 -21.96 46.87
C ALA A 738 -11.56 -23.23 46.06
N GLU A 739 -11.13 -23.28 44.80
CA GLU A 739 -11.19 -24.47 43.96
C GLU A 739 -10.25 -25.56 44.51
N GLU A 740 -9.03 -25.20 44.93
CA GLU A 740 -8.09 -26.14 45.57
C GLU A 740 -8.63 -26.72 46.89
N LEU A 741 -9.29 -25.91 47.72
CA LEU A 741 -9.97 -26.40 48.94
C LEU A 741 -11.16 -27.32 48.63
N PHE A 742 -11.91 -27.03 47.56
CA PHE A 742 -13.02 -27.88 47.14
C PHE A 742 -12.51 -29.23 46.63
N ASP A 743 -11.42 -29.23 45.87
CA ASP A 743 -10.76 -30.44 45.41
C ASP A 743 -10.17 -31.26 46.58
N GLU A 744 -9.64 -30.62 47.62
CA GLU A 744 -9.20 -31.29 48.86
C GLU A 744 -10.37 -31.90 49.65
N GLU A 745 -11.48 -31.17 49.82
CA GLU A 745 -12.69 -31.71 50.48
C GLU A 745 -13.29 -32.87 49.68
N GLU A 746 -13.32 -32.78 48.35
CA GLU A 746 -13.79 -33.86 47.48
C GLU A 746 -12.88 -35.10 47.60
N ALA A 747 -11.56 -34.91 47.66
CA ALA A 747 -10.60 -35.99 47.88
C ALA A 747 -10.74 -36.63 49.27
N GLU A 748 -11.00 -35.86 50.33
CA GLU A 748 -11.30 -36.40 51.67
C GLU A 748 -12.62 -37.17 51.68
N HIS A 749 -13.65 -36.66 50.98
CA HIS A 749 -14.94 -37.34 50.85
C HIS A 749 -14.82 -38.64 50.07
N GLU A 750 -14.02 -38.66 48.99
CA GLU A 750 -13.69 -39.87 48.25
C GLU A 750 -12.87 -40.85 49.10
N ALA A 751 -11.92 -40.38 49.91
CA ALA A 751 -11.15 -41.22 50.83
C ALA A 751 -12.02 -41.85 51.93
N MET A 752 -12.98 -41.09 52.49
CA MET A 752 -13.98 -41.64 53.42
C MET A 752 -14.92 -42.62 52.73
N ALA A 753 -15.36 -42.33 51.50
CA ALA A 753 -16.22 -43.22 50.73
C ALA A 753 -15.50 -44.50 50.28
N ALA A 754 -14.17 -44.46 50.12
CA ALA A 754 -13.34 -45.59 49.79
C ALA A 754 -13.11 -46.57 50.95
N GLY A 755 -13.58 -46.26 52.17
CA GLY A 755 -13.64 -47.24 53.26
C GLY A 755 -12.27 -47.73 53.74
N LEU A 756 -11.29 -46.83 53.85
CA LEU A 756 -10.06 -47.05 54.64
C LEU A 756 -10.33 -46.73 56.11
N PHE A 757 -11.31 -47.43 56.70
CA PHE A 757 -11.28 -47.74 58.13
C PHE A 757 -10.70 -49.14 58.20
N ASP A 758 -9.40 -49.23 58.47
CA ASP A 758 -8.80 -50.45 58.97
C ASP A 758 -9.55 -50.81 60.27
N ASP A 759 -10.45 -51.79 60.18
CA ASP A 759 -10.92 -52.56 61.31
C ASP A 759 -9.68 -53.31 61.86
N ASP A 760 -8.91 -52.61 62.70
CA ASP A 760 -7.85 -53.21 63.50
C ASP A 760 -8.48 -54.26 64.41
N ASP A 761 -8.09 -55.51 64.14
CA ASP A 761 -8.32 -56.73 64.91
C ASP A 761 -8.07 -56.52 66.41
N GLU A 762 -9.14 -56.38 67.22
CA GLU A 762 -9.09 -56.65 68.66
C GLU A 762 -9.29 -58.16 68.92
N ASP A 763 -8.15 -58.84 68.96
CA ASP A 763 -7.91 -60.22 69.36
C ASP A 763 -8.40 -60.49 70.80
N TRP A 764 -9.56 -61.12 70.95
CA TRP A 764 -10.06 -61.65 72.23
C TRP A 764 -9.68 -63.13 72.36
N HIS A 765 -8.60 -63.38 73.10
CA HIS A 765 -8.25 -64.70 73.60
C HIS A 765 -9.23 -65.19 74.70
N GLU A 766 -9.51 -66.49 74.61
CA GLU A 766 -10.35 -67.36 75.45
C GLU A 766 -9.98 -67.40 76.95
N ASP A 767 -11.01 -67.64 77.78
CA ASP A 767 -10.94 -68.50 78.98
C ASP A 767 -12.38 -69.04 79.28
N ASP A 768 -12.68 -70.24 78.77
CA ASP A 768 -13.30 -71.40 79.47
C ASP A 768 -13.49 -72.63 78.55
#